data_AF-A0A139WB16-F1
#
_entry.id   AF-A0A139WB16-F1
#
_cell.length_a   1.000
_cell.length_b   1.000
_cell.length_c   1.000
_cell.angle_alpha   90.00
_cell.angle_beta   90.00
_cell.angle_gamma   90.00
#
_symmetry.space_group_name_H-M   'P 1'
#
loop_
_entity.id
_entity.type
_entity.pdbx_description
1 polymer ?
#
loop_
_entity_poly.entity_id
_entity_poly.type
_entity_poly.pdbx_seq_one_letter_code
_entity_poly.pdbx_strand_id
1 'polypeptide(L)'
;MKPSSLSLCGVFVLVLAVETPEVEGTVTCNVGGNVLSLFFVRFMEFGKPLSIIVAGRCKLKGCECIVFSGTYGKEKGTFKSPDFPKPYPANIDCLLYTFIGSTDEIIELNFLDFDVRKTNLECIRSDYLKVFLHLERGEVNEYTPWETLLCGGLADIPTVLYSSGSGLVLEFHSGPHTVNSTGFSGTFKFIDKRLFKTDGLKIPSTMCDYQFSSSDQTQAYGKFYSPRYPSTYPKNIRCSYRFRARYKERIRIVFEEVTLQKGDLSCLNRADLIRVYDGKTSADPAIRVLCNEGTELEVLSTGSDLLIEFVANSDWPGQGFKASFQFQPTEDNSIDSSRHNRPGSLSLPPDIEPNVSETRSSCDVVINSDTNKNGTIVSPSYPAPYPSRTTCRYEFQGRGKERVQIVFQDFNLYRSTDDSTECDSQDSLMAFVHIDGRMEKIDSFCGSTLPKPVMSNGPRLKLEFQSFFASRYSRGFKATYSFTENFGIKTGTQLSDYPCAFVFNSNESKNGFFYSPNYPGLYPRDTECHYFFHGNIKEKVHLHFNYFDVEGVLPCEAISASDYVEFSNFMTRDRKYSRHCGQLKEFNIESDRKFFRVTFRSNDRLDGTGFNATYQFLDEVETYTAKTDKTNSSCAIVPSLKINVISKGQWAAVVFKVALLSCEELEGMYGLSKRGPAINQSNLSIEDMVASIISLRDLLTS
;
A
#
# COMPACT_ATOMS: atom_id res chain seq x y z
N MET A 1 14.45 72.85 0.89
CA MET A 1 14.48 72.93 -0.59
C MET A 1 13.75 71.71 -1.15
N LYS A 2 12.65 71.92 -1.89
CA LYS A 2 12.18 71.00 -2.97
C LYS A 2 13.13 71.15 -4.17
N PRO A 3 13.29 70.15 -5.08
CA PRO A 3 12.27 69.71 -6.08
C PRO A 3 12.11 68.17 -6.15
N SER A 4 10.91 67.57 -6.25
CA SER A 4 10.03 67.30 -7.43
C SER A 4 10.70 66.43 -8.52
N SER A 5 10.42 65.12 -8.58
CA SER A 5 9.29 64.43 -9.27
C SER A 5 9.59 64.03 -10.72
N LEU A 6 9.48 62.74 -11.06
CA LEU A 6 8.73 62.24 -12.22
C LEU A 6 8.77 60.70 -12.27
N SER A 7 7.59 60.09 -12.17
CA SER A 7 7.33 58.70 -12.56
C SER A 7 7.04 58.64 -14.06
N LEU A 8 7.31 57.48 -14.67
CA LEU A 8 6.73 57.10 -15.96
C LEU A 8 6.28 55.64 -15.88
N CYS A 9 5.00 55.44 -16.19
CA CYS A 9 4.30 54.17 -16.32
C CYS A 9 4.76 53.41 -17.56
N GLY A 10 4.82 52.07 -17.45
CA GLY A 10 4.90 51.16 -18.60
C GLY A 10 3.99 49.96 -18.37
N VAL A 11 3.02 49.80 -19.27
CA VAL A 11 2.09 48.66 -19.37
C VAL A 11 2.79 47.54 -20.13
N PHE A 12 2.82 46.32 -19.61
CA PHE A 12 3.20 45.13 -20.40
C PHE A 12 1.94 44.43 -20.91
N VAL A 13 1.75 44.48 -22.23
CA VAL A 13 0.82 43.65 -22.97
C VAL A 13 1.57 42.38 -23.38
N LEU A 14 1.01 41.22 -23.01
CA LEU A 14 1.42 39.92 -23.52
C LEU A 14 0.85 39.78 -24.94
N VAL A 15 1.71 39.74 -25.96
CA VAL A 15 1.34 39.36 -27.32
C VAL A 15 1.86 37.94 -27.56
N LEU A 16 0.93 37.00 -27.72
CA LEU A 16 1.21 35.69 -28.31
C LEU A 16 1.31 35.86 -29.82
N ALA A 17 2.46 35.49 -30.40
CA ALA A 17 2.62 35.31 -31.84
C ALA A 17 2.96 33.83 -32.10
N VAL A 18 2.16 33.18 -32.94
CA VAL A 18 2.46 31.89 -33.56
C VAL A 18 2.29 32.08 -35.06
N GLU A 19 3.37 31.98 -35.82
CA GLU A 19 3.43 31.36 -37.15
C GLU A 19 4.87 31.32 -37.69
N THR A 20 5.26 30.14 -38.19
CA THR A 20 6.33 29.89 -39.19
C THR A 20 5.66 29.81 -40.59
N PRO A 21 6.33 29.66 -41.77
CA PRO A 21 7.76 29.54 -42.11
C PRO A 21 8.25 30.45 -43.29
N GLU A 22 9.55 30.39 -43.60
CA GLU A 22 10.28 30.74 -44.86
C GLU A 22 10.02 32.07 -45.61
N VAL A 23 11.09 32.89 -45.80
CA VAL A 23 11.65 33.37 -47.09
C VAL A 23 12.74 34.43 -46.85
N GLU A 24 13.73 34.39 -47.73
CA GLU A 24 15.04 35.06 -47.83
C GLU A 24 15.03 36.60 -47.86
N GLY A 25 16.14 37.23 -47.40
CA GLY A 25 16.48 38.61 -47.75
C GLY A 25 17.55 39.25 -46.87
N THR A 26 18.76 39.42 -47.38
CA THR A 26 19.91 40.14 -46.78
C THR A 26 20.10 41.52 -47.40
N VAL A 27 20.27 42.57 -46.57
CA VAL A 27 20.96 43.82 -46.97
C VAL A 27 21.80 44.33 -45.79
N THR A 28 23.07 44.61 -46.08
CA THR A 28 24.15 45.01 -45.16
C THR A 28 24.37 46.53 -45.17
N CYS A 29 24.88 47.07 -44.06
CA CYS A 29 25.74 48.27 -44.03
C CYS A 29 26.63 48.28 -42.79
N ASN A 30 27.88 48.70 -42.95
CA ASN A 30 29.00 48.49 -42.04
C ASN A 30 29.88 49.74 -42.02
N VAL A 31 30.29 50.23 -40.83
CA VAL A 31 31.62 50.81 -40.57
C VAL A 31 31.96 50.63 -39.09
N GLY A 32 33.01 49.85 -38.83
CA GLY A 32 33.62 49.66 -37.51
C GLY A 32 34.73 48.61 -37.45
N GLY A 33 35.33 48.24 -38.60
CA GLY A 33 36.65 47.60 -38.64
C GLY A 33 36.72 46.11 -38.26
N ASN A 34 36.03 45.24 -39.00
CA ASN A 34 36.58 44.03 -39.67
C ASN A 34 35.44 43.18 -40.25
N VAL A 35 35.61 42.74 -41.50
CA VAL A 35 34.61 42.05 -42.36
C VAL A 35 35.22 40.75 -42.89
N LEU A 36 34.35 39.84 -43.29
CA LEU A 36 34.54 38.57 -43.99
C LEU A 36 34.79 37.35 -43.10
N SER A 37 34.23 36.17 -43.35
CA SER A 37 33.18 35.71 -44.28
C SER A 37 32.83 34.28 -43.87
N LEU A 38 31.55 33.91 -43.91
CA LEU A 38 31.15 32.50 -43.97
C LEU A 38 31.35 32.01 -45.41
N PHE A 39 32.22 31.02 -45.58
CA PHE A 39 32.30 30.21 -46.79
C PHE A 39 31.37 29.00 -46.63
N PHE A 40 30.51 28.76 -47.63
CA PHE A 40 29.83 27.49 -47.83
C PHE A 40 30.82 26.47 -48.43
N VAL A 41 30.84 25.24 -47.88
CA VAL A 41 31.33 24.07 -48.61
C VAL A 41 30.25 23.00 -48.64
N ARG A 42 30.05 22.52 -49.86
CA ARG A 42 29.08 21.56 -50.40
C ARG A 42 29.23 20.17 -49.79
N PHE A 43 28.10 19.47 -49.65
CA PHE A 43 28.04 18.04 -49.33
C PHE A 43 28.91 17.20 -50.29
N MET A 44 29.74 16.32 -49.72
CA MET A 44 30.07 15.02 -50.31
C MET A 44 29.64 13.95 -49.30
N GLU A 45 28.80 13.03 -49.76
CA GLU A 45 28.60 11.71 -49.13
C GLU A 45 29.94 10.96 -49.12
N PHE A 46 30.27 10.32 -47.99
CA PHE A 46 30.67 8.89 -47.90
C PHE A 46 31.03 8.54 -46.45
N GLY A 47 30.31 7.57 -45.89
CA GLY A 47 30.90 6.46 -45.13
C GLY A 47 31.42 6.68 -43.69
N LYS A 48 30.66 6.08 -42.75
CA LYS A 48 31.04 5.61 -41.39
C LYS A 48 31.04 6.68 -40.27
N PRO A 49 30.28 6.47 -39.17
CA PRO A 49 30.48 7.27 -37.97
C PRO A 49 31.81 6.86 -37.33
N LEU A 50 32.79 7.76 -37.40
CA LEU A 50 33.91 7.77 -36.48
C LEU A 50 33.37 8.30 -35.15
N SER A 51 33.25 7.43 -34.14
CA SER A 51 32.94 7.85 -32.78
C SER A 51 34.08 8.73 -32.25
N ILE A 52 33.94 10.05 -32.37
CA ILE A 52 34.76 10.99 -31.60
C ILE A 52 34.22 10.93 -30.18
N ILE A 53 34.92 10.19 -29.32
CA ILE A 53 34.76 10.32 -27.87
C ILE A 53 35.31 11.69 -27.50
N VAL A 54 34.44 12.70 -27.43
CA VAL A 54 34.74 13.90 -26.66
C VAL A 54 34.61 13.49 -25.20
N ALA A 55 35.71 13.00 -24.63
CA ALA A 55 35.86 12.94 -23.18
C ALA A 55 35.95 14.39 -22.68
N GLY A 56 34.79 15.02 -22.51
CA GLY A 56 34.66 16.30 -21.83
C GLY A 56 35.19 16.12 -20.42
N ARG A 57 36.42 16.58 -20.17
CA ARG A 57 36.93 16.70 -18.80
C ARG A 57 36.10 17.80 -18.13
N CYS A 58 35.11 17.41 -17.35
CA CYS A 58 34.40 18.32 -16.48
C CYS A 58 35.37 18.78 -15.39
N LYS A 59 36.00 19.94 -15.58
CA LYS A 59 36.82 20.60 -14.56
C LYS A 59 35.94 21.57 -13.79
N LEU A 60 35.12 21.03 -12.87
CA LEU A 60 34.67 21.78 -11.69
C LEU A 60 35.58 21.40 -10.52
N LYS A 61 36.02 22.38 -9.72
CA LYS A 61 36.83 22.13 -8.53
C LYS A 61 36.06 21.20 -7.58
N GLY A 62 36.49 19.94 -7.46
CA GLY A 62 35.97 19.00 -6.45
C GLY A 62 35.23 17.76 -6.99
N CYS A 63 34.97 17.66 -8.30
CA CYS A 63 34.32 16.50 -8.89
C CYS A 63 35.04 15.98 -10.13
N GLU A 64 35.51 14.74 -10.07
CA GLU A 64 35.91 13.97 -11.26
C GLU A 64 34.77 13.00 -11.59
N CYS A 65 34.29 13.02 -12.85
CA CYS A 65 33.28 12.07 -13.30
C CYS A 65 33.94 10.70 -13.48
N ILE A 66 33.57 9.72 -12.63
CA ILE A 66 34.15 8.38 -12.65
C ILE A 66 33.23 7.45 -13.44
N VAL A 67 33.76 6.86 -14.52
CA VAL A 67 33.03 5.89 -15.35
C VAL A 67 33.45 4.47 -14.99
N PHE A 68 32.48 3.66 -14.58
CA PHE A 68 32.63 2.22 -14.41
C PHE A 68 32.00 1.50 -15.58
N SER A 69 32.76 0.63 -16.24
CA SER A 69 32.27 -0.10 -17.41
C SER A 69 32.56 -1.60 -17.28
N GLY A 70 31.54 -2.43 -17.52
CA GLY A 70 31.64 -3.89 -17.47
C GLY A 70 32.63 -4.45 -18.50
N THR A 71 32.84 -3.73 -19.61
CA THR A 71 33.77 -4.09 -20.69
C THR A 71 35.27 -4.07 -20.30
N TYR A 72 35.65 -3.46 -19.17
CA TYR A 72 37.05 -3.34 -18.73
C TYR A 72 37.38 -4.18 -17.49
N GLY A 73 36.63 -5.25 -17.22
CA GLY A 73 37.02 -6.29 -16.26
C GLY A 73 36.73 -5.98 -14.78
N LYS A 74 35.81 -5.07 -14.48
CA LYS A 74 35.28 -4.84 -13.12
C LYS A 74 33.79 -5.17 -13.08
N GLU A 75 33.48 -6.47 -13.03
CA GLU A 75 32.10 -6.99 -12.87
C GLU A 75 31.42 -6.48 -11.58
N LYS A 76 32.24 -6.05 -10.61
CA LYS A 76 31.84 -5.43 -9.36
C LYS A 76 32.87 -4.41 -8.90
N GLY A 77 32.47 -3.49 -8.04
CA GLY A 77 33.38 -2.51 -7.46
C GLY A 77 32.76 -1.74 -6.30
N THR A 78 33.45 -0.68 -5.89
CA THR A 78 32.99 0.23 -4.83
C THR A 78 32.98 1.67 -5.34
N PHE A 79 32.08 2.47 -4.80
CA PHE A 79 31.96 3.89 -5.08
C PHE A 79 31.79 4.67 -3.77
N LYS A 80 32.27 5.91 -3.74
CA LYS A 80 32.26 6.77 -2.56
C LYS A 80 32.04 8.23 -2.92
N SER A 81 31.38 9.00 -2.08
CA SER A 81 31.34 10.46 -2.24
C SER A 81 32.76 11.04 -2.09
N PRO A 82 33.00 12.26 -2.61
CA PRO A 82 34.26 12.96 -2.38
C PRO A 82 34.58 13.05 -0.89
N ASP A 83 35.86 12.88 -0.56
CA ASP A 83 36.45 12.94 0.79
C ASP A 83 35.95 11.90 1.83
N PHE A 84 35.03 11.00 1.48
CA PHE A 84 34.53 9.96 2.39
C PHE A 84 35.68 9.13 3.03
N PRO A 85 35.71 8.93 4.36
CA PRO A 85 34.62 9.16 5.33
C PRO A 85 34.60 10.57 5.97
N LYS A 86 35.41 11.51 5.49
CA LYS A 86 35.32 12.91 5.94
C LYS A 86 34.12 13.61 5.31
N PRO A 87 33.63 14.72 5.89
CA PRO A 87 32.51 15.44 5.32
C PRO A 87 32.75 15.90 3.90
N TYR A 88 31.74 15.78 3.04
CA TYR A 88 31.86 16.14 1.63
C TYR A 88 31.96 17.67 1.44
N PRO A 89 32.66 18.13 0.38
CA PRO A 89 32.74 19.55 0.04
C PRO A 89 31.40 20.23 -0.24
N ALA A 90 31.32 21.54 0.06
CA ALA A 90 30.23 22.40 -0.37
C ALA A 90 30.34 22.76 -1.87
N ASN A 91 29.21 23.13 -2.50
CA ASN A 91 29.10 23.51 -3.92
C ASN A 91 29.51 22.40 -4.92
N ILE A 92 29.21 21.15 -4.59
CA ILE A 92 29.29 20.05 -5.56
C ILE A 92 28.07 20.17 -6.47
N ASP A 93 28.30 20.18 -7.77
CA ASP A 93 27.23 20.19 -8.79
C ASP A 93 27.77 19.46 -10.02
N CYS A 94 27.70 18.12 -9.99
CA CYS A 94 28.40 17.29 -10.96
C CYS A 94 27.84 15.87 -11.12
N LEU A 95 28.04 15.32 -12.32
CA LEU A 95 27.90 13.88 -12.59
C LEU A 95 29.06 13.15 -11.90
N LEU A 96 28.76 12.44 -10.82
CA LEU A 96 29.78 11.80 -10.00
C LEU A 96 30.14 10.42 -10.54
N TYR A 97 29.14 9.61 -10.88
CA TYR A 97 29.33 8.24 -11.35
C TYR A 97 28.48 7.89 -12.56
N THR A 98 29.09 7.22 -13.53
CA THR A 98 28.40 6.60 -14.67
C THR A 98 28.75 5.11 -14.71
N PHE A 99 27.75 4.25 -14.63
CA PHE A 99 27.89 2.80 -14.71
C PHE A 99 27.35 2.32 -16.06
N ILE A 100 28.17 1.57 -16.81
CA ILE A 100 27.87 1.10 -18.17
C ILE A 100 28.06 -0.42 -18.22
N GLY A 101 26.95 -1.15 -18.24
CA GLY A 101 26.93 -2.58 -18.49
C GLY A 101 26.87 -2.91 -19.98
N SER A 102 26.99 -4.20 -20.29
CA SER A 102 26.66 -4.75 -21.61
C SER A 102 25.16 -4.68 -21.87
N THR A 103 24.72 -4.85 -23.13
CA THR A 103 23.30 -4.74 -23.52
C THR A 103 22.35 -5.71 -22.80
N ASP A 104 22.87 -6.84 -22.31
CA ASP A 104 22.12 -7.84 -21.54
C ASP A 104 22.42 -7.76 -20.04
N GLU A 105 23.05 -6.69 -19.56
CA GLU A 105 23.36 -6.49 -18.15
C GLU A 105 22.54 -5.32 -17.57
N ILE A 106 22.18 -5.45 -16.31
CA ILE A 106 21.69 -4.38 -15.45
C ILE A 106 22.69 -4.14 -14.31
N ILE A 107 22.59 -3.00 -13.66
CA ILE A 107 23.47 -2.59 -12.57
C ILE A 107 22.70 -2.69 -11.25
N GLU A 108 23.26 -3.40 -10.28
CA GLU A 108 22.85 -3.33 -8.88
C GLU A 108 23.81 -2.42 -8.12
N LEU A 109 23.27 -1.42 -7.42
CA LEU A 109 23.96 -0.58 -6.45
C LEU A 109 23.50 -0.96 -5.05
N ASN A 110 24.44 -1.04 -4.11
CA ASN A 110 24.18 -1.27 -2.70
C ASN A 110 24.89 -0.20 -1.87
N PHE A 111 24.13 0.62 -1.14
CA PHE A 111 24.67 1.61 -0.21
C PHE A 111 25.08 0.95 1.11
N LEU A 112 26.33 1.15 1.49
CA LEU A 112 26.89 0.68 2.76
C LEU A 112 26.85 1.77 3.84
N ASP A 113 27.00 3.03 3.42
CA ASP A 113 26.96 4.21 4.28
C ASP A 113 26.28 5.34 3.51
N PHE A 114 25.44 6.11 4.18
CA PHE A 114 24.73 7.24 3.58
C PHE A 114 24.38 8.27 4.67
N ASP A 115 24.94 9.46 4.54
CA ASP A 115 24.74 10.65 5.36
C ASP A 115 24.88 11.88 4.45
N VAL A 116 23.76 12.30 3.89
CA VAL A 116 23.64 13.52 3.08
C VAL A 116 22.69 14.46 3.79
N ARG A 117 23.03 15.75 3.86
CA ARG A 117 22.31 16.72 4.69
C ARG A 117 20.85 16.80 4.24
N LYS A 118 19.92 16.60 5.16
CA LYS A 118 18.47 16.67 4.95
C LYS A 118 17.84 17.81 5.75
N THR A 119 17.13 18.70 5.06
CA THR A 119 16.39 19.84 5.64
C THR A 119 14.89 19.76 5.39
N ASN A 120 14.45 19.01 4.38
CA ASN A 120 13.04 18.70 4.11
C ASN A 120 12.86 17.24 3.67
N LEU A 121 11.62 16.76 3.74
CA LEU A 121 11.28 15.37 3.39
C LEU A 121 11.47 15.06 1.89
N GLU A 122 11.36 16.06 1.02
CA GLU A 122 11.45 15.88 -0.44
C GLU A 122 12.87 16.09 -1.00
N CYS A 123 13.86 16.39 -0.15
CA CYS A 123 15.26 16.68 -0.52
C CYS A 123 15.50 17.88 -1.47
N ILE A 124 14.43 18.53 -1.99
CA ILE A 124 14.50 19.64 -2.97
C ILE A 124 15.27 20.86 -2.44
N ARG A 125 15.23 21.12 -1.13
CA ARG A 125 15.91 22.28 -0.50
C ARG A 125 17.18 21.90 0.25
N SER A 126 17.63 20.66 0.09
CA SER A 126 18.73 20.06 0.82
C SER A 126 19.88 19.70 -0.13
N ASP A 127 20.92 19.07 0.40
CA ASP A 127 21.90 18.40 -0.45
C ASP A 127 21.28 17.07 -0.88
N TYR A 128 21.54 16.62 -2.11
CA TYR A 128 20.88 15.42 -2.63
C TYR A 128 21.73 14.69 -3.66
N LEU A 129 21.52 13.38 -3.72
CA LEU A 129 22.01 12.51 -4.77
C LEU A 129 20.86 12.18 -5.72
N LYS A 130 20.97 12.64 -6.96
CA LYS A 130 19.99 12.42 -8.03
C LYS A 130 20.36 11.18 -8.82
N VAL A 131 19.37 10.30 -9.04
CA VAL A 131 19.59 8.95 -9.55
C VAL A 131 18.86 8.72 -10.87
N PHE A 132 19.61 8.29 -11.89
CA PHE A 132 19.09 7.91 -13.20
C PHE A 132 19.19 6.39 -13.38
N LEU A 133 18.08 5.66 -13.17
CA LEU A 133 18.06 4.18 -13.16
C LEU A 133 17.71 3.53 -14.51
N HIS A 134 17.00 4.24 -15.37
CA HIS A 134 16.35 3.65 -16.55
C HIS A 134 17.02 4.02 -17.87
N LEU A 135 18.36 3.98 -17.90
CA LEU A 135 19.13 4.38 -19.08
C LEU A 135 19.56 3.15 -19.90
N GLU A 136 19.44 3.24 -21.22
CA GLU A 136 20.02 2.26 -22.15
C GLU A 136 21.50 2.56 -22.43
N ARG A 137 21.95 3.79 -22.15
CA ARG A 137 23.34 4.25 -22.31
C ARG A 137 23.74 5.13 -21.13
N GLY A 138 25.02 5.19 -20.79
CA GLY A 138 25.55 6.05 -19.72
C GLY A 138 25.63 7.54 -20.07
N GLU A 139 24.60 8.08 -20.73
CA GLU A 139 24.54 9.48 -21.18
C GLU A 139 23.29 10.14 -20.61
N VAL A 140 23.45 11.30 -19.98
CA VAL A 140 22.35 12.09 -19.40
C VAL A 140 22.44 13.54 -19.86
N ASN A 141 21.30 14.19 -20.00
CA ASN A 141 21.14 15.61 -20.30
C ASN A 141 20.03 16.22 -19.43
N GLU A 142 19.80 17.52 -19.58
CA GLU A 142 18.78 18.27 -18.81
C GLU A 142 17.33 17.75 -18.96
N TYR A 143 17.04 17.05 -20.06
CA TYR A 143 15.72 16.47 -20.36
C TYR A 143 15.61 14.99 -19.97
N THR A 144 16.70 14.38 -19.50
CA THR A 144 16.72 12.95 -19.18
C THR A 144 15.93 12.73 -17.89
N PRO A 145 14.91 11.85 -17.90
CA PRO A 145 14.12 11.59 -16.70
C PRO A 145 14.99 10.90 -15.64
N TRP A 146 14.87 11.36 -14.41
CA TRP A 146 15.48 10.77 -13.21
C TRP A 146 14.37 10.15 -12.34
N GLU A 147 14.76 9.19 -11.50
CA GLU A 147 13.79 8.41 -10.71
C GLU A 147 13.52 9.05 -9.35
N THR A 148 14.58 9.33 -8.59
CA THR A 148 14.45 9.85 -7.22
C THR A 148 15.62 10.74 -6.81
N LEU A 149 15.40 11.54 -5.76
CA LEU A 149 16.42 12.31 -5.04
C LEU A 149 16.64 11.68 -3.67
N LEU A 150 17.89 11.39 -3.33
CA LEU A 150 18.25 10.75 -2.07
C LEU A 150 18.95 11.77 -1.15
N CYS A 151 18.46 11.91 0.08
CA CYS A 151 19.10 12.69 1.15
C CYS A 151 18.71 12.11 2.52
N GLY A 152 19.46 12.45 3.58
CA GLY A 152 19.26 11.93 4.93
C GLY A 152 20.25 10.83 5.29
N GLY A 153 19.84 9.95 6.19
CA GLY A 153 20.62 8.80 6.62
C GLY A 153 20.32 7.53 5.80
N LEU A 154 21.09 6.46 6.04
CA LEU A 154 20.88 5.16 5.38
C LEU A 154 19.46 4.59 5.58
N ALA A 155 18.81 4.88 6.71
CA ALA A 155 17.43 4.45 7.00
C ALA A 155 16.36 5.23 6.22
N ASP A 156 16.72 6.37 5.61
CA ASP A 156 15.79 7.21 4.83
C ASP A 156 15.72 6.79 3.35
N ILE A 157 16.61 5.90 2.88
CA ILE A 157 16.78 5.57 1.46
C ILE A 157 16.68 4.06 1.20
N PRO A 158 16.37 3.63 -0.05
CA PRO A 158 16.54 2.23 -0.43
C PRO A 158 18.02 1.84 -0.36
N THR A 159 18.32 0.75 0.34
CA THR A 159 19.69 0.25 0.48
C THR A 159 20.22 -0.32 -0.82
N VAL A 160 19.36 -0.95 -1.62
CA VAL A 160 19.71 -1.53 -2.91
C VAL A 160 18.88 -0.88 -4.03
N LEU A 161 19.54 -0.53 -5.12
CA LEU A 161 18.92 0.00 -6.34
C LEU A 161 19.33 -0.84 -7.54
N TYR A 162 18.40 -1.02 -8.46
CA TYR A 162 18.64 -1.74 -9.72
C TYR A 162 18.37 -0.83 -10.89
N SER A 163 19.21 -0.87 -11.93
CA SER A 163 18.89 -0.28 -13.22
C SER A 163 17.93 -1.18 -14.01
N SER A 164 17.14 -0.59 -14.92
CA SER A 164 16.33 -1.39 -15.86
C SER A 164 17.02 -1.63 -17.20
N GLY A 165 18.01 -0.79 -17.53
CA GLY A 165 18.83 -0.86 -18.74
C GLY A 165 20.31 -0.98 -18.38
N SER A 166 21.15 -0.95 -19.41
CA SER A 166 22.60 -1.11 -19.28
C SER A 166 23.33 0.15 -18.79
N GLY A 167 22.63 1.25 -18.51
CA GLY A 167 23.21 2.47 -17.97
C GLY A 167 22.59 2.87 -16.62
N LEU A 168 23.41 3.40 -15.72
CA LEU A 168 22.99 4.05 -14.49
C LEU A 168 23.90 5.25 -14.22
N VAL A 169 23.33 6.41 -13.88
CA VAL A 169 24.10 7.62 -13.56
C VAL A 169 23.70 8.19 -12.20
N LEU A 170 24.71 8.66 -11.45
CA LEU A 170 24.54 9.37 -10.17
C LEU A 170 25.09 10.80 -10.30
N GLU A 171 24.25 11.77 -9.96
CA GLU A 171 24.55 13.20 -9.96
C GLU A 171 24.44 13.74 -8.54
N PHE A 172 25.50 14.35 -8.00
CA PHE A 172 25.52 14.83 -6.62
C PHE A 172 25.49 16.36 -6.57
N HIS A 173 24.60 16.89 -5.74
CA HIS A 173 24.44 18.33 -5.53
C HIS A 173 24.56 18.67 -4.05
N SER A 174 25.49 19.58 -3.71
CA SER A 174 25.63 20.16 -2.38
C SER A 174 25.56 21.68 -2.42
N GLY A 175 24.91 22.26 -1.42
CA GLY A 175 24.73 23.68 -1.26
C GLY A 175 26.02 24.42 -0.87
N PRO A 176 25.94 25.74 -0.67
CA PRO A 176 27.12 26.58 -0.43
C PRO A 176 27.71 26.50 0.97
N HIS A 177 27.02 25.82 1.90
CA HIS A 177 27.44 25.71 3.29
C HIS A 177 28.26 24.45 3.53
N THR A 178 29.33 24.57 4.31
CA THR A 178 30.06 23.41 4.81
C THR A 178 29.21 22.64 5.80
N VAL A 179 29.16 21.32 5.64
CA VAL A 179 28.32 20.42 6.44
C VAL A 179 29.19 19.41 7.17
N ASN A 180 28.65 18.83 8.25
CA ASN A 180 29.34 17.77 9.01
C ASN A 180 28.99 16.35 8.52
N SER A 181 28.19 16.24 7.45
CA SER A 181 27.72 14.96 6.92
C SER A 181 28.81 14.25 6.11
N THR A 182 29.04 12.96 6.37
CA THR A 182 30.16 12.18 5.82
C THR A 182 30.02 11.81 4.33
N GLY A 183 28.80 11.89 3.78
CA GLY A 183 28.51 11.57 2.38
C GLY A 183 28.03 10.13 2.23
N PHE A 184 28.49 9.39 1.22
CA PHE A 184 28.01 8.04 0.97
C PHE A 184 29.08 7.09 0.47
N SER A 185 28.89 5.80 0.72
CA SER A 185 29.73 4.73 0.16
C SER A 185 28.90 3.51 -0.18
N GLY A 186 29.33 2.74 -1.19
CA GLY A 186 28.59 1.58 -1.64
C GLY A 186 29.39 0.62 -2.52
N THR A 187 28.75 -0.48 -2.88
CA THR A 187 29.24 -1.44 -3.86
C THR A 187 28.32 -1.46 -5.08
N PHE A 188 28.86 -1.83 -6.23
CA PHE A 188 28.07 -2.09 -7.43
C PHE A 188 28.44 -3.44 -8.04
N LYS A 189 27.51 -4.04 -8.78
CA LYS A 189 27.78 -5.22 -9.62
C LYS A 189 26.90 -5.20 -10.88
N PHE A 190 27.43 -5.76 -11.97
CA PHE A 190 26.67 -6.01 -13.18
C PHE A 190 25.99 -7.38 -13.07
N ILE A 191 24.71 -7.45 -13.43
CA ILE A 191 23.87 -8.65 -13.33
C ILE A 191 23.26 -8.93 -14.70
N ASP A 192 23.26 -10.19 -15.11
CA ASP A 192 22.57 -10.64 -16.31
C ASP A 192 21.05 -10.38 -16.22
N LYS A 193 20.55 -9.53 -17.12
CA LYS A 193 19.13 -9.15 -17.23
C LYS A 193 18.22 -10.34 -17.50
N ARG A 194 18.74 -11.42 -18.10
CA ARG A 194 17.97 -12.62 -18.46
C ARG A 194 17.49 -13.40 -17.24
N LEU A 195 18.11 -13.19 -16.06
CA LEU A 195 17.68 -13.78 -14.79
C LEU A 195 16.29 -13.32 -14.35
N PHE A 196 15.80 -12.20 -14.89
CA PHE A 196 14.51 -11.58 -14.57
C PHE A 196 13.57 -11.58 -15.78
N LYS A 197 13.81 -12.48 -16.73
CA LYS A 197 12.95 -12.65 -17.89
C LYS A 197 11.67 -13.40 -17.48
N THR A 198 10.52 -12.88 -17.89
CA THR A 198 9.23 -13.57 -17.71
C THR A 198 9.12 -14.73 -18.71
N ASP A 199 8.76 -15.91 -18.22
CA ASP A 199 8.68 -17.16 -19.01
C ASP A 199 7.46 -17.22 -19.96
N GLY A 200 6.49 -16.33 -19.78
CA GLY A 200 5.30 -16.23 -20.62
C GLY A 200 5.58 -15.67 -22.01
N LEU A 201 4.66 -15.93 -22.95
CA LEU A 201 4.69 -15.31 -24.26
C LEU A 201 4.21 -13.86 -24.14
N LYS A 202 5.10 -12.90 -24.39
CA LYS A 202 4.74 -11.48 -24.46
C LYS A 202 3.77 -11.25 -25.62
N ILE A 203 2.65 -10.59 -25.36
CA ILE A 203 1.71 -10.20 -26.42
C ILE A 203 2.36 -9.12 -27.28
N PRO A 204 2.42 -9.28 -28.62
CA PRO A 204 2.95 -8.25 -29.50
C PRO A 204 2.19 -6.94 -29.34
N SER A 205 2.87 -5.80 -29.57
CA SER A 205 2.31 -4.44 -29.47
C SER A 205 1.89 -3.96 -28.07
N THR A 206 2.02 -4.78 -27.03
CA THR A 206 1.76 -4.36 -25.64
C THR A 206 3.07 -4.09 -24.89
N MET A 207 3.01 -3.23 -23.87
CA MET A 207 4.19 -2.94 -23.05
C MET A 207 4.60 -4.16 -22.23
N CYS A 208 3.64 -4.82 -21.59
CA CYS A 208 3.86 -5.77 -20.51
C CYS A 208 2.76 -6.84 -20.38
N ASP A 209 1.97 -7.10 -21.42
CA ASP A 209 0.99 -8.19 -21.37
C ASP A 209 1.62 -9.52 -21.74
N TYR A 210 1.29 -10.57 -20.99
CA TYR A 210 1.83 -11.92 -21.17
C TYR A 210 0.72 -12.98 -21.19
N GLN A 211 0.96 -14.04 -21.95
CA GLN A 211 0.14 -15.24 -21.98
C GLN A 211 0.96 -16.47 -21.59
N PHE A 212 0.39 -17.27 -20.70
CA PHE A 212 0.92 -18.53 -20.20
C PHE A 212 -0.09 -19.61 -20.56
N SER A 213 0.38 -20.70 -21.15
CA SER A 213 -0.52 -21.79 -21.56
C SER A 213 0.12 -23.14 -21.26
N SER A 214 -0.65 -24.04 -20.68
CA SER A 214 -0.24 -25.42 -20.44
C SER A 214 -0.34 -26.24 -21.73
N SER A 215 0.76 -26.83 -22.15
CA SER A 215 0.88 -27.68 -23.35
C SER A 215 2.03 -28.69 -23.16
N ASP A 216 2.08 -29.75 -23.96
CA ASP A 216 3.15 -30.76 -23.89
C ASP A 216 4.53 -30.18 -24.23
N GLN A 217 4.55 -28.99 -24.84
CA GLN A 217 5.76 -28.29 -25.27
C GLN A 217 6.10 -27.07 -24.39
N THR A 218 5.22 -26.67 -23.47
CA THR A 218 5.43 -25.51 -22.59
C THR A 218 5.73 -25.97 -21.18
N GLN A 219 6.49 -25.15 -20.46
CA GLN A 219 6.89 -25.49 -19.11
C GLN A 219 5.68 -25.43 -18.17
N ALA A 220 5.45 -26.52 -17.42
CA ALA A 220 4.36 -26.61 -16.46
C ALA A 220 4.53 -25.67 -15.26
N TYR A 221 5.73 -25.11 -15.08
CA TYR A 221 6.06 -24.14 -14.04
C TYR A 221 6.99 -23.08 -14.60
N GLY A 222 7.05 -21.91 -13.98
CA GLY A 222 7.94 -20.84 -14.41
C GLY A 222 7.86 -19.63 -13.52
N LYS A 223 8.49 -18.53 -13.94
CA LYS A 223 8.55 -17.25 -13.26
C LYS A 223 8.05 -16.12 -14.13
N PHE A 224 7.48 -15.12 -13.47
CA PHE A 224 7.06 -13.88 -14.07
C PHE A 224 7.25 -12.72 -13.11
N TYR A 225 7.43 -11.54 -13.66
CA TYR A 225 7.86 -10.38 -12.92
C TYR A 225 7.06 -9.15 -13.35
N SER A 226 7.01 -8.13 -12.48
CA SER A 226 6.58 -6.80 -12.89
C SER A 226 7.50 -6.23 -13.98
N PRO A 227 7.04 -5.26 -14.77
CA PRO A 227 7.90 -4.60 -15.75
C PRO A 227 9.12 -3.97 -15.07
N ARG A 228 10.29 -4.07 -15.70
CA ARG A 228 11.59 -3.57 -15.23
C ARG A 228 12.16 -4.23 -13.96
N TYR A 229 11.49 -5.21 -13.36
CA TYR A 229 12.02 -5.94 -12.20
C TYR A 229 13.45 -6.43 -12.46
N PRO A 230 14.39 -6.32 -11.50
CA PRO A 230 14.25 -5.88 -10.10
C PRO A 230 14.35 -4.37 -9.88
N SER A 231 14.31 -3.56 -10.95
CA SER A 231 14.21 -2.09 -10.88
C SER A 231 12.78 -1.64 -10.60
N THR A 232 12.58 -0.35 -10.35
CA THR A 232 11.26 0.22 -10.13
C THR A 232 10.37 0.09 -11.37
N TYR A 233 9.09 -0.21 -11.15
CA TYR A 233 8.14 -0.33 -12.25
C TYR A 233 7.77 1.04 -12.82
N PRO A 234 7.46 1.14 -14.13
CA PRO A 234 7.00 2.40 -14.71
C PRO A 234 5.65 2.85 -14.14
N LYS A 235 5.44 4.18 -14.10
CA LYS A 235 4.15 4.79 -13.75
C LYS A 235 3.16 4.82 -14.92
N ASN A 236 1.87 4.93 -14.59
CA ASN A 236 0.72 4.98 -15.51
C ASN A 236 0.65 3.78 -16.45
N ILE A 237 0.79 2.58 -15.89
CA ILE A 237 0.77 1.32 -16.64
C ILE A 237 -0.33 0.39 -16.17
N ARG A 238 -0.78 -0.46 -17.09
CA ARG A 238 -1.63 -1.61 -16.81
C ARG A 238 -1.10 -2.81 -17.58
N CYS A 239 -0.75 -3.86 -16.86
CA CYS A 239 -0.22 -5.11 -17.39
C CYS A 239 -1.17 -6.26 -17.07
N SER A 240 -1.37 -7.17 -18.02
CA SER A 240 -2.19 -8.36 -17.87
C SER A 240 -1.37 -9.64 -18.08
N TYR A 241 -1.49 -10.58 -17.14
CA TYR A 241 -0.86 -11.89 -17.19
C TYR A 241 -1.97 -12.94 -17.25
N ARG A 242 -2.11 -13.60 -18.41
CA ARG A 242 -3.24 -14.50 -18.71
C ARG A 242 -2.78 -15.95 -18.68
N PHE A 243 -3.30 -16.73 -17.75
CA PHE A 243 -2.96 -18.14 -17.59
C PHE A 243 -4.09 -19.03 -18.12
N ARG A 244 -3.72 -20.03 -18.92
CA ARG A 244 -4.63 -21.03 -19.51
C ARG A 244 -4.07 -22.44 -19.28
N ALA A 245 -4.60 -23.14 -18.29
CA ALA A 245 -4.28 -24.53 -18.01
C ALA A 245 -5.05 -25.49 -18.94
N ARG A 246 -4.67 -26.77 -18.93
CA ARG A 246 -5.42 -27.81 -19.64
C ARG A 246 -6.66 -28.23 -18.86
N TYR A 247 -7.48 -29.04 -19.51
CA TYR A 247 -8.61 -29.69 -18.85
C TYR A 247 -8.13 -30.51 -17.64
N LYS A 248 -8.82 -30.38 -16.50
CA LYS A 248 -8.45 -30.96 -15.18
C LYS A 248 -7.11 -30.49 -14.61
N GLU A 249 -6.66 -29.30 -15.00
CA GLU A 249 -5.58 -28.59 -14.32
C GLU A 249 -6.11 -27.32 -13.68
N ARG A 250 -5.43 -26.89 -12.60
CA ARG A 250 -5.59 -25.60 -11.95
C ARG A 250 -4.25 -24.87 -11.91
N ILE A 251 -4.29 -23.56 -11.74
CA ILE A 251 -3.12 -22.67 -11.72
C ILE A 251 -2.81 -22.30 -10.28
N ARG A 252 -1.59 -22.62 -9.85
CA ARG A 252 -1.00 -22.16 -8.60
C ARG A 252 -0.05 -21.01 -8.91
N ILE A 253 -0.21 -19.89 -8.23
CA ILE A 253 0.67 -18.71 -8.28
C ILE A 253 1.26 -18.50 -6.89
N VAL A 254 2.56 -18.25 -6.81
CA VAL A 254 3.22 -17.83 -5.58
C VAL A 254 3.94 -16.53 -5.85
N PHE A 255 3.47 -15.44 -5.24
CA PHE A 255 4.23 -14.19 -5.22
C PHE A 255 5.33 -14.34 -4.17
N GLU A 256 6.57 -14.52 -4.65
CA GLU A 256 7.75 -14.67 -3.79
C GLU A 256 8.02 -13.33 -3.07
N GLU A 257 7.96 -12.23 -3.83
CA GLU A 257 8.22 -10.86 -3.35
C GLU A 257 7.24 -9.89 -4.03
N VAL A 258 6.67 -8.98 -3.25
CA VAL A 258 5.82 -7.86 -3.69
C VAL A 258 6.26 -6.63 -2.92
N THR A 259 6.52 -5.54 -3.64
CA THR A 259 6.96 -4.25 -3.11
C THR A 259 6.39 -3.13 -4.00
N LEU A 260 5.14 -2.76 -3.73
CA LEU A 260 4.44 -1.65 -4.35
C LEU A 260 4.46 -0.43 -3.41
N GLN A 261 3.88 0.69 -3.86
CA GLN A 261 3.79 1.91 -3.06
C GLN A 261 3.13 1.66 -1.67
N LYS A 262 3.86 2.00 -0.59
CA LYS A 262 3.38 1.88 0.80
C LYS A 262 2.25 2.87 1.16
N GLY A 263 1.49 2.55 2.20
CA GLY A 263 0.33 3.34 2.67
C GLY A 263 -0.82 2.45 3.17
N ASP A 264 -2.07 2.78 2.83
CA ASP A 264 -3.29 2.03 3.20
C ASP A 264 -3.16 0.52 2.94
N LEU A 265 -3.45 -0.30 3.97
CA LEU A 265 -3.34 -1.76 3.96
C LEU A 265 -4.54 -2.43 3.28
N SER A 266 -5.67 -1.72 3.18
CA SER A 266 -6.91 -2.25 2.58
C SER A 266 -6.88 -2.38 1.05
N CYS A 267 -5.90 -1.72 0.40
CA CYS A 267 -5.77 -1.58 -1.05
C CYS A 267 -6.86 -0.73 -1.74
N LEU A 268 -7.77 -0.11 -0.99
CA LEU A 268 -8.94 0.59 -1.56
C LEU A 268 -8.58 1.91 -2.22
N ASN A 269 -7.70 2.68 -1.56
CA ASN A 269 -7.33 4.02 -2.01
C ASN A 269 -5.96 4.00 -2.68
N ARG A 270 -5.62 2.87 -3.32
CA ARG A 270 -4.28 2.67 -3.89
C ARG A 270 -4.31 2.80 -5.39
N ALA A 271 -3.35 3.60 -5.86
CA ALA A 271 -3.08 3.76 -7.28
C ALA A 271 -2.37 2.52 -7.85
N ASP A 272 -1.57 1.83 -7.01
CA ASP A 272 -0.78 0.66 -7.39
C ASP A 272 -1.33 -0.60 -6.74
N LEU A 273 -1.68 -1.58 -7.56
CA LEU A 273 -2.35 -2.80 -7.11
C LEU A 273 -2.17 -3.95 -8.10
N ILE A 274 -2.25 -5.17 -7.59
CA ILE A 274 -2.32 -6.40 -8.37
C ILE A 274 -3.67 -7.06 -8.07
N ARG A 275 -4.50 -7.31 -9.07
CA ARG A 275 -5.75 -8.08 -8.94
C ARG A 275 -5.58 -9.43 -9.57
N VAL A 276 -5.95 -10.48 -8.85
CA VAL A 276 -5.96 -11.86 -9.34
C VAL A 276 -7.40 -12.33 -9.44
N TYR A 277 -7.85 -12.61 -10.66
CA TYR A 277 -9.19 -13.03 -11.02
C TYR A 277 -9.23 -14.53 -11.32
N ASP A 278 -10.23 -15.22 -10.77
CA ASP A 278 -10.49 -16.65 -10.95
C ASP A 278 -11.23 -16.93 -12.27
N GLY A 279 -10.62 -16.54 -13.37
CA GLY A 279 -11.22 -16.69 -14.69
C GLY A 279 -10.44 -16.02 -15.80
N LYS A 280 -11.11 -15.79 -16.93
CA LYS A 280 -10.50 -15.28 -18.16
C LYS A 280 -10.43 -13.77 -18.23
N THR A 281 -11.30 -13.08 -17.51
CA THR A 281 -11.60 -11.66 -17.68
C THR A 281 -11.70 -10.96 -16.34
N SER A 282 -11.63 -9.63 -16.35
CA SER A 282 -11.81 -8.80 -15.15
C SER A 282 -13.25 -8.77 -14.63
N ALA A 283 -14.20 -9.45 -15.30
CA ALA A 283 -15.57 -9.64 -14.84
C ALA A 283 -15.72 -10.88 -13.95
N ASP A 284 -14.74 -11.78 -13.97
CA ASP A 284 -14.72 -12.97 -13.13
C ASP A 284 -14.37 -12.60 -11.67
N PRO A 285 -14.68 -13.45 -10.67
CA PRO A 285 -14.44 -13.13 -9.26
C PRO A 285 -12.95 -12.89 -8.94
N ALA A 286 -12.63 -11.85 -8.18
CA ALA A 286 -11.26 -11.60 -7.73
C ALA A 286 -10.92 -12.51 -6.52
N ILE A 287 -9.95 -13.42 -6.69
CA ILE A 287 -9.40 -14.25 -5.61
C ILE A 287 -8.68 -13.35 -4.59
N ARG A 288 -7.90 -12.39 -5.10
CA ARG A 288 -7.02 -11.57 -4.28
C ARG A 288 -6.71 -10.23 -4.92
N VAL A 289 -6.56 -9.22 -4.07
CA VAL A 289 -6.00 -7.91 -4.41
C VAL A 289 -4.77 -7.71 -3.53
N LEU A 290 -3.64 -7.36 -4.14
CA LEU A 290 -2.37 -7.10 -3.46
C LEU A 290 -1.98 -5.63 -3.65
N CYS A 291 -1.48 -5.02 -2.59
CA CYS A 291 -0.87 -3.69 -2.55
C CYS A 291 0.19 -3.67 -1.44
N ASN A 292 0.95 -2.58 -1.30
CA ASN A 292 2.06 -2.49 -0.34
C ASN A 292 3.13 -3.57 -0.58
N GLU A 293 3.58 -4.22 0.49
CA GLU A 293 4.57 -5.25 0.52
C GLU A 293 3.94 -6.60 0.88
N GLY A 294 4.54 -7.68 0.38
CA GLY A 294 4.12 -9.03 0.71
C GLY A 294 5.13 -10.06 0.23
N THR A 295 5.26 -11.16 0.96
CA THR A 295 6.19 -12.25 0.64
C THR A 295 5.49 -13.60 0.77
N GLU A 296 5.90 -14.57 -0.06
CA GLU A 296 5.38 -15.95 -0.06
C GLU A 296 3.84 -16.06 -0.14
N LEU A 297 3.19 -15.17 -0.90
CA LEU A 297 1.74 -15.17 -1.03
C LEU A 297 1.26 -16.16 -2.10
N GLU A 298 0.62 -17.23 -1.64
CA GLU A 298 0.03 -18.24 -2.53
C GLU A 298 -1.40 -17.86 -2.96
N VAL A 299 -1.68 -18.09 -4.25
CA VAL A 299 -2.99 -18.00 -4.88
C VAL A 299 -3.22 -19.25 -5.71
N LEU A 300 -4.45 -19.77 -5.66
CA LEU A 300 -4.82 -20.98 -6.39
C LEU A 300 -6.15 -20.78 -7.09
N SER A 301 -6.19 -21.03 -8.40
CA SER A 301 -7.43 -20.97 -9.17
C SER A 301 -8.36 -22.15 -8.85
N THR A 302 -9.67 -21.93 -8.99
CA THR A 302 -10.66 -23.01 -8.94
C THR A 302 -10.78 -23.72 -10.29
N GLY A 303 -10.51 -23.01 -11.38
CA GLY A 303 -10.60 -23.51 -12.75
C GLY A 303 -9.28 -23.54 -13.51
N SER A 304 -9.39 -23.72 -14.83
CA SER A 304 -8.27 -23.78 -15.78
C SER A 304 -7.88 -22.42 -16.37
N ASP A 305 -8.51 -21.33 -15.95
CA ASP A 305 -8.17 -19.97 -16.39
C ASP A 305 -7.93 -19.08 -15.17
N LEU A 306 -6.94 -18.21 -15.24
CA LEU A 306 -6.64 -17.20 -14.23
C LEU A 306 -6.07 -15.94 -14.89
N LEU A 307 -6.54 -14.78 -14.45
CA LEU A 307 -6.09 -13.48 -14.97
C LEU A 307 -5.47 -12.68 -13.82
N ILE A 308 -4.26 -12.17 -14.01
CA ILE A 308 -3.64 -11.20 -13.12
C ILE A 308 -3.57 -9.85 -13.84
N GLU A 309 -4.06 -8.80 -13.20
CA GLU A 309 -3.90 -7.42 -13.65
C GLU A 309 -3.06 -6.63 -12.67
N PHE A 310 -1.94 -6.07 -13.15
CA PHE A 310 -1.12 -5.12 -12.40
C PHE A 310 -1.38 -3.72 -12.91
N VAL A 311 -1.81 -2.82 -12.03
CA VAL A 311 -2.02 -1.39 -12.31
C VAL A 311 -1.03 -0.61 -11.46
N ALA A 312 -0.32 0.33 -12.08
CA ALA A 312 0.56 1.26 -11.37
C ALA A 312 0.33 2.69 -11.86
N ASN A 313 -0.32 3.50 -11.04
CA ASN A 313 -0.70 4.89 -11.33
C ASN A 313 -0.16 5.86 -10.26
N SER A 314 0.66 5.40 -9.33
CA SER A 314 1.24 6.26 -8.30
C SER A 314 2.40 7.08 -8.84
N ASP A 315 2.67 8.19 -8.14
CA ASP A 315 3.85 9.02 -8.39
C ASP A 315 5.14 8.38 -7.82
N TRP A 316 5.02 7.37 -6.97
CA TRP A 316 6.14 6.77 -6.22
C TRP A 316 6.16 5.24 -6.42
N PRO A 317 6.73 4.76 -7.54
CA PRO A 317 6.78 3.34 -7.82
C PRO A 317 7.72 2.60 -6.86
N GLY A 318 7.30 1.41 -6.43
CA GLY A 318 8.15 0.46 -5.70
C GLY A 318 8.95 -0.44 -6.64
N GLN A 319 9.60 -1.46 -6.07
CA GLN A 319 10.40 -2.44 -6.82
C GLN A 319 9.55 -3.38 -7.70
N GLY A 320 8.26 -3.53 -7.36
CA GLY A 320 7.32 -4.36 -8.12
C GLY A 320 7.16 -5.74 -7.53
N PHE A 321 7.13 -6.79 -8.36
CA PHE A 321 6.91 -8.15 -7.86
C PHE A 321 7.66 -9.21 -8.65
N LYS A 322 7.93 -10.31 -7.95
CA LYS A 322 8.50 -11.55 -8.45
C LYS A 322 7.61 -12.70 -8.04
N ALA A 323 7.15 -13.47 -9.02
CA ALA A 323 6.21 -14.54 -8.79
C ALA A 323 6.56 -15.78 -9.61
N SER A 324 6.17 -16.94 -9.08
CA SER A 324 6.22 -18.22 -9.78
C SER A 324 4.82 -18.74 -10.04
N PHE A 325 4.68 -19.53 -11.11
CA PHE A 325 3.44 -20.21 -11.45
C PHE A 325 3.68 -21.71 -11.63
N GLN A 326 2.64 -22.50 -11.42
CA GLN A 326 2.61 -23.92 -11.69
C GLN A 326 1.21 -24.34 -12.15
N PHE A 327 1.14 -25.05 -13.27
CA PHE A 327 -0.04 -25.81 -13.69
C PHE A 327 -0.01 -27.16 -12.99
N GLN A 328 -1.06 -27.47 -12.23
CA GLN A 328 -1.15 -28.70 -11.45
C GLN A 328 -2.47 -29.43 -11.70
N PRO A 329 -2.49 -30.78 -11.72
CA PRO A 329 -3.74 -31.54 -11.85
C PRO A 329 -4.72 -31.24 -10.71
N THR A 330 -6.02 -31.26 -11.03
CA THR A 330 -7.09 -31.28 -10.03
C THR A 330 -7.30 -32.72 -9.60
N GLU A 331 -7.07 -33.05 -8.32
CA GLU A 331 -7.36 -34.38 -7.79
C GLU A 331 -8.88 -34.62 -7.77
N ASP A 332 -9.38 -35.36 -8.75
CA ASP A 332 -10.71 -35.98 -8.70
C ASP A 332 -10.66 -37.13 -7.68
N ASN A 333 -11.22 -36.92 -6.49
CA ASN A 333 -11.57 -38.03 -5.59
C ASN A 333 -12.78 -38.80 -6.14
N SER A 334 -12.65 -39.37 -7.33
CA SER A 334 -13.53 -40.42 -7.82
C SER A 334 -12.83 -41.77 -7.60
N ILE A 335 -12.90 -42.28 -6.36
CA ILE A 335 -12.60 -43.69 -6.13
C ILE A 335 -13.75 -44.49 -6.76
N ASP A 336 -13.50 -44.94 -7.98
CA ASP A 336 -14.25 -45.96 -8.69
C ASP A 336 -14.15 -47.27 -7.89
N SER A 337 -15.24 -47.61 -7.22
CA SER A 337 -15.45 -48.87 -6.54
C SER A 337 -15.67 -49.99 -7.55
N SER A 338 -14.61 -50.59 -8.10
CA SER A 338 -14.71 -51.95 -8.61
C SER A 338 -13.39 -52.73 -8.61
N ARG A 339 -13.46 -53.92 -8.03
CA ARG A 339 -12.53 -55.08 -8.06
C ARG A 339 -11.49 -55.16 -6.95
N HIS A 340 -11.87 -55.83 -5.85
CA HIS A 340 -11.46 -57.23 -5.60
C HIS A 340 -12.35 -57.90 -4.54
N ASN A 341 -13.12 -58.91 -4.99
CA ASN A 341 -13.90 -59.84 -4.16
C ASN A 341 -13.04 -61.08 -3.87
N ARG A 342 -12.82 -61.42 -2.58
CA ARG A 342 -13.16 -62.73 -1.94
C ARG A 342 -12.65 -62.83 -0.49
N PRO A 343 -13.21 -63.71 0.38
CA PRO A 343 -14.17 -63.27 1.39
C PRO A 343 -13.86 -63.75 2.83
N GLY A 344 -14.59 -63.16 3.79
CA GLY A 344 -14.73 -63.61 5.19
C GLY A 344 -14.44 -62.46 6.15
N SER A 345 -15.26 -62.08 7.11
CA SER A 345 -16.50 -62.63 7.65
C SER A 345 -17.08 -61.61 8.64
N LEU A 346 -18.40 -61.41 8.56
CA LEU A 346 -19.32 -60.95 9.61
C LEU A 346 -19.32 -59.46 10.04
N SER A 347 -20.56 -58.98 10.12
CA SER A 347 -21.13 -57.64 10.21
C SER A 347 -21.42 -57.16 11.64
N LEU A 348 -21.32 -55.84 11.90
CA LEU A 348 -22.36 -54.89 12.42
C LEU A 348 -21.71 -53.54 12.87
N PRO A 349 -22.48 -52.43 13.03
CA PRO A 349 -22.13 -51.08 12.53
C PRO A 349 -21.76 -50.05 13.66
N PRO A 350 -21.82 -48.72 13.43
CA PRO A 350 -20.68 -47.88 13.06
C PRO A 350 -20.34 -46.83 14.13
N ASP A 351 -19.13 -46.85 14.70
CA ASP A 351 -18.57 -45.70 15.41
C ASP A 351 -17.07 -45.66 15.11
N ILE A 352 -16.67 -44.90 14.06
CA ILE A 352 -15.27 -44.64 13.77
C ILE A 352 -14.90 -43.32 14.46
N GLU A 353 -14.53 -43.44 15.73
CA GLU A 353 -13.40 -42.68 16.26
C GLU A 353 -12.11 -43.35 15.75
N PRO A 354 -11.12 -42.61 15.21
CA PRO A 354 -9.86 -43.23 14.83
C PRO A 354 -9.08 -43.60 16.09
N ASN A 355 -9.17 -44.86 16.48
CA ASN A 355 -8.39 -45.47 17.54
C ASN A 355 -6.90 -45.48 17.15
N VAL A 356 -6.08 -44.82 17.96
CA VAL A 356 -4.64 -44.70 17.78
C VAL A 356 -3.99 -46.06 18.04
N SER A 357 -3.39 -46.63 17.01
CA SER A 357 -2.59 -47.85 17.12
C SER A 357 -1.33 -47.57 17.95
N GLU A 358 -1.19 -48.29 19.05
CA GLU A 358 0.03 -48.42 19.85
C GLU A 358 1.16 -48.98 18.99
N THR A 359 1.98 -48.10 18.42
CA THR A 359 3.44 -48.19 18.21
C THR A 359 3.91 -47.15 17.18
N ARG A 360 3.73 -45.85 17.48
CA ARG A 360 4.58 -44.76 16.96
C ARG A 360 4.35 -43.49 17.76
N SER A 361 5.43 -42.98 18.34
CA SER A 361 5.54 -41.76 19.13
C SER A 361 5.45 -40.51 18.25
N SER A 362 4.27 -40.14 17.78
CA SER A 362 4.01 -38.76 17.35
C SER A 362 2.51 -38.51 17.27
N CYS A 363 2.03 -37.66 18.18
CA CYS A 363 0.71 -37.03 18.14
C CYS A 363 0.72 -35.76 17.26
N ASP A 364 1.71 -35.63 16.38
CA ASP A 364 1.83 -34.49 15.48
C ASP A 364 0.81 -34.62 14.35
N VAL A 365 0.07 -33.54 14.08
CA VAL A 365 -0.97 -33.50 13.07
C VAL A 365 -0.81 -32.25 12.24
N VAL A 366 -0.87 -32.40 10.92
CA VAL A 366 -0.97 -31.31 9.96
C VAL A 366 -2.40 -31.28 9.43
N ILE A 367 -3.06 -30.13 9.55
CA ILE A 367 -4.47 -29.92 9.22
C ILE A 367 -4.53 -28.90 8.11
N ASN A 368 -5.11 -29.28 6.97
CA ASN A 368 -5.22 -28.43 5.80
C ASN A 368 -6.69 -28.04 5.56
N SER A 369 -6.94 -26.75 5.31
CA SER A 369 -8.24 -26.21 4.93
C SER A 369 -8.91 -26.90 3.73
N ASP A 370 -8.11 -27.53 2.86
CA ASP A 370 -8.58 -28.28 1.69
C ASP A 370 -9.40 -29.51 2.03
N THR A 371 -9.06 -30.16 3.14
CA THR A 371 -9.72 -31.39 3.56
C THR A 371 -10.89 -31.07 4.45
N ASN A 372 -10.66 -30.25 5.48
CA ASN A 372 -11.68 -29.84 6.43
C ASN A 372 -11.49 -28.38 6.84
N LYS A 373 -12.55 -27.57 6.65
CA LYS A 373 -12.57 -26.17 7.08
C LYS A 373 -12.79 -26.01 8.59
N ASN A 374 -13.23 -27.04 9.28
CA ASN A 374 -13.40 -27.04 10.73
C ASN A 374 -13.21 -28.44 11.30
N GLY A 375 -12.97 -28.53 12.60
CA GLY A 375 -12.84 -29.80 13.28
C GLY A 375 -12.47 -29.64 14.74
N THR A 376 -12.10 -30.75 15.37
CA THR A 376 -11.72 -30.79 16.78
C THR A 376 -10.32 -31.37 16.92
N ILE A 377 -9.53 -30.78 17.79
CA ILE A 377 -8.26 -31.32 18.27
C ILE A 377 -8.35 -31.60 19.77
N VAL A 378 -7.68 -32.67 20.18
CA VAL A 378 -7.60 -33.07 21.58
C VAL A 378 -6.17 -33.40 21.95
N SER A 379 -5.83 -33.23 23.22
CA SER A 379 -4.59 -33.78 23.78
C SER A 379 -4.60 -35.32 23.72
N PRO A 380 -3.42 -35.96 23.71
CA PRO A 380 -3.34 -37.43 23.75
C PRO A 380 -4.11 -38.01 24.93
N SER A 381 -4.81 -39.12 24.68
CA SER A 381 -5.63 -39.84 25.66
C SER A 381 -6.87 -39.11 26.20
N TYR A 382 -7.18 -37.90 25.73
CA TYR A 382 -8.37 -37.15 26.18
C TYR A 382 -9.65 -37.99 26.00
N PRO A 383 -10.57 -38.05 27.00
CA PRO A 383 -10.60 -37.27 28.24
C PRO A 383 -9.82 -37.88 29.41
N ALA A 384 -9.13 -39.02 29.22
CA ALA A 384 -8.23 -39.57 30.22
C ALA A 384 -6.96 -38.71 30.35
N PRO A 385 -6.22 -38.82 31.47
CA PRO A 385 -5.03 -38.01 31.69
C PRO A 385 -3.97 -38.20 30.60
N TYR A 386 -3.41 -37.10 30.12
CA TYR A 386 -2.39 -37.13 29.06
C TYR A 386 -1.07 -37.73 29.58
N PRO A 387 -0.26 -38.35 28.71
CA PRO A 387 1.03 -38.92 29.11
C PRO A 387 2.06 -37.83 29.45
N SER A 388 2.95 -38.09 30.40
CA SER A 388 4.08 -37.20 30.70
C SER A 388 5.17 -37.29 29.63
N ARG A 389 6.05 -36.26 29.55
CA ARG A 389 7.15 -36.19 28.58
C ARG A 389 6.70 -36.31 27.13
N THR A 390 5.54 -35.73 26.82
CA THR A 390 4.94 -35.76 25.50
C THR A 390 5.09 -34.40 24.84
N THR A 391 5.39 -34.41 23.54
CA THR A 391 5.34 -33.22 22.70
C THR A 391 4.46 -33.51 21.50
N CYS A 392 3.42 -32.70 21.31
CA CYS A 392 2.51 -32.79 20.18
C CYS A 392 2.46 -31.46 19.44
N ARG A 393 2.53 -31.51 18.12
CA ARG A 393 2.46 -30.35 17.24
C ARG A 393 1.23 -30.43 16.36
N TYR A 394 0.38 -29.41 16.44
CA TYR A 394 -0.78 -29.25 15.58
C TYR A 394 -0.51 -28.08 14.65
N GLU A 395 -0.26 -28.36 13.37
CA GLU A 395 0.01 -27.34 12.36
C GLU A 395 -1.22 -27.14 11.46
N PHE A 396 -1.74 -25.92 11.42
CA PHE A 396 -2.89 -25.55 10.62
C PHE A 396 -2.44 -24.77 9.38
N GLN A 397 -2.89 -25.21 8.21
CA GLN A 397 -2.52 -24.67 6.90
C GLN A 397 -3.78 -24.31 6.10
N GLY A 398 -4.12 -23.03 6.13
CA GLY A 398 -5.22 -22.42 5.39
C GLY A 398 -4.82 -21.96 3.99
N ARG A 399 -5.79 -21.50 3.21
CA ARG A 399 -5.56 -20.90 1.89
C ARG A 399 -6.09 -19.48 1.81
N GLY A 400 -5.52 -18.71 0.89
CA GLY A 400 -6.08 -17.41 0.54
C GLY A 400 -6.26 -16.51 1.78
N LYS A 401 -7.47 -15.96 1.94
CA LYS A 401 -7.82 -14.98 2.99
C LYS A 401 -8.17 -15.65 4.33
N GLU A 402 -8.12 -16.98 4.40
CA GLU A 402 -8.49 -17.72 5.61
C GLU A 402 -7.52 -17.42 6.76
N ARG A 403 -8.09 -17.43 7.96
CA ARG A 403 -7.40 -17.41 9.25
C ARG A 403 -7.85 -18.61 10.06
N VAL A 404 -6.95 -19.10 10.90
CA VAL A 404 -7.22 -20.20 11.79
C VAL A 404 -7.73 -19.61 13.09
N GLN A 405 -8.95 -19.96 13.49
CA GLN A 405 -9.50 -19.65 14.79
C GLN A 405 -9.58 -20.92 15.63
N ILE A 406 -9.00 -20.88 16.83
CA ILE A 406 -9.05 -21.94 17.83
C ILE A 406 -9.95 -21.49 18.98
N VAL A 407 -10.96 -22.30 19.30
CA VAL A 407 -11.87 -22.08 20.42
C VAL A 407 -11.79 -23.27 21.36
N PHE A 408 -11.40 -23.03 22.60
CA PHE A 408 -11.25 -24.07 23.62
C PHE A 408 -12.60 -24.44 24.23
N GLN A 409 -12.85 -25.74 24.37
CA GLN A 409 -14.05 -26.30 25.00
C GLN A 409 -13.77 -26.85 26.39
N ASP A 410 -12.59 -27.43 26.60
CA ASP A 410 -12.10 -27.93 27.88
C ASP A 410 -10.58 -27.73 27.95
N PHE A 411 -10.06 -27.36 29.12
CA PHE A 411 -8.64 -27.10 29.31
C PHE A 411 -8.23 -27.37 30.76
N ASN A 412 -7.37 -28.37 30.94
CA ASN A 412 -6.90 -28.82 32.24
C ASN A 412 -5.51 -29.45 32.13
N LEU A 413 -4.49 -28.59 32.17
CA LEU A 413 -3.08 -28.96 32.22
C LEU A 413 -2.55 -28.89 33.65
N TYR A 414 -1.58 -29.74 33.95
CA TYR A 414 -0.90 -29.76 35.24
C TYR A 414 -0.13 -28.47 35.46
N ARG A 415 -0.36 -27.85 36.62
CA ARG A 415 0.32 -26.64 37.08
C ARG A 415 0.83 -26.87 38.50
N SER A 416 2.12 -26.66 38.71
CA SER A 416 2.72 -26.68 40.06
C SER A 416 2.24 -25.46 40.86
N THR A 417 2.12 -25.61 42.18
CA THR A 417 1.60 -24.57 43.11
C THR A 417 2.59 -23.43 43.38
N ASP A 418 3.60 -23.25 42.53
CA ASP A 418 4.55 -22.14 42.64
C ASP A 418 3.96 -20.91 41.93
N ASP A 419 3.95 -19.76 42.60
CA ASP A 419 3.22 -18.52 42.26
C ASP A 419 3.70 -17.82 40.96
N SER A 420 4.52 -18.47 40.13
CA SER A 420 4.90 -17.90 38.84
C SER A 420 3.70 -17.86 37.89
N THR A 421 3.36 -16.66 37.43
CA THR A 421 2.35 -16.37 36.40
C THR A 421 2.73 -16.91 35.02
N GLU A 422 3.96 -17.38 34.84
CA GLU A 422 4.53 -17.83 33.57
C GLU A 422 4.48 -19.36 33.45
N CYS A 423 4.04 -19.84 32.28
CA CYS A 423 3.86 -21.27 31.98
C CYS A 423 5.14 -21.96 31.48
N ASP A 424 6.32 -21.36 31.66
CA ASP A 424 7.55 -21.78 30.97
C ASP A 424 8.23 -23.05 31.53
N SER A 425 7.89 -23.45 32.77
CA SER A 425 8.43 -24.65 33.44
C SER A 425 7.38 -25.71 33.77
N GLN A 426 6.19 -25.60 33.16
CA GLN A 426 5.04 -26.44 33.44
C GLN A 426 4.49 -27.11 32.18
N ASP A 427 3.52 -28.01 32.35
CA ASP A 427 2.81 -28.58 31.22
C ASP A 427 2.00 -27.47 30.54
N SER A 428 2.27 -27.21 29.27
CA SER A 428 1.75 -26.03 28.60
C SER A 428 1.36 -26.32 27.14
N LEU A 429 0.40 -25.54 26.66
CA LEU A 429 0.03 -25.45 25.26
C LEU A 429 0.45 -24.07 24.76
N MET A 430 1.40 -24.03 23.84
CA MET A 430 1.91 -22.80 23.25
C MET A 430 1.28 -22.55 21.89
N ALA A 431 0.86 -21.32 21.63
CA ALA A 431 0.33 -20.91 20.34
C ALA A 431 1.34 -20.05 19.58
N PHE A 432 1.57 -20.40 18.31
CA PHE A 432 2.46 -19.70 17.41
C PHE A 432 1.73 -19.27 16.15
N VAL A 433 2.02 -18.06 15.68
CA VAL A 433 1.53 -17.52 14.41
C VAL A 433 2.66 -17.15 13.49
N HIS A 434 2.34 -16.98 12.22
CA HIS A 434 3.30 -16.55 11.21
C HIS A 434 3.33 -15.02 11.10
N ILE A 435 4.49 -14.40 11.35
CA ILE A 435 4.77 -12.96 11.20
C ILE A 435 6.11 -12.84 10.47
N ASP A 436 6.19 -12.05 9.40
CA ASP A 436 7.43 -11.78 8.64
C ASP A 436 8.28 -13.02 8.28
N GLY A 437 7.64 -14.09 7.81
CA GLY A 437 8.34 -15.31 7.39
C GLY A 437 8.80 -16.22 8.55
N ARG A 438 8.55 -15.85 9.81
CA ARG A 438 8.89 -16.67 10.99
C ARG A 438 7.67 -17.02 11.84
N MET A 439 7.79 -18.07 12.64
CA MET A 439 6.76 -18.44 13.62
C MET A 439 7.08 -17.76 14.96
N GLU A 440 6.17 -16.92 15.44
CA GLU A 440 6.27 -16.22 16.71
C GLU A 440 5.30 -16.78 17.73
N LYS A 441 5.74 -16.95 18.98
CA LYS A 441 4.90 -17.36 20.10
C LYS A 441 4.01 -16.18 20.50
N ILE A 442 2.69 -16.34 20.42
CA ILE A 442 1.74 -15.34 20.93
C ILE A 442 1.53 -15.54 22.43
N ASP A 443 1.23 -16.77 22.84
CA ASP A 443 0.79 -17.04 24.21
C ASP A 443 1.13 -18.48 24.64
N SER A 444 1.09 -18.71 25.95
CA SER A 444 1.39 -19.96 26.64
C SER A 444 0.30 -20.28 27.66
N PHE A 445 -0.44 -21.35 27.43
CA PHE A 445 -1.57 -21.74 28.28
C PHE A 445 -1.20 -22.89 29.21
N CYS A 446 -1.51 -22.79 30.49
CA CYS A 446 -1.31 -23.86 31.48
C CYS A 446 -2.37 -23.78 32.60
N GLY A 447 -2.47 -24.84 33.41
CA GLY A 447 -3.46 -24.94 34.49
C GLY A 447 -4.87 -25.27 33.99
N SER A 448 -5.89 -24.83 34.74
CA SER A 448 -7.31 -25.18 34.53
C SER A 448 -8.19 -24.03 34.05
N THR A 449 -7.61 -22.85 33.79
CA THR A 449 -8.37 -21.72 33.26
C THR A 449 -8.60 -21.92 31.77
N LEU A 450 -9.84 -21.84 31.32
CA LEU A 450 -10.19 -21.99 29.91
C LEU A 450 -9.61 -20.82 29.09
N PRO A 451 -8.72 -21.06 28.12
CA PRO A 451 -8.13 -19.98 27.33
C PRO A 451 -9.17 -19.28 26.47
N LYS A 452 -8.93 -17.99 26.20
CA LYS A 452 -9.71 -17.21 25.24
C LYS A 452 -9.46 -17.72 23.81
N PRO A 453 -10.36 -17.43 22.85
CA PRO A 453 -10.14 -17.80 21.45
C PRO A 453 -8.81 -17.25 20.91
N VAL A 454 -8.12 -18.06 20.12
CA VAL A 454 -6.86 -17.67 19.47
C VAL A 454 -7.10 -17.58 17.97
N MET A 455 -6.57 -16.54 17.33
CA MET A 455 -6.66 -16.35 15.89
C MET A 455 -5.30 -16.04 15.29
N SER A 456 -5.03 -16.59 14.11
CA SER A 456 -3.82 -16.25 13.35
C SER A 456 -3.95 -14.95 12.57
N ASN A 457 -2.82 -14.30 12.32
CA ASN A 457 -2.72 -13.11 11.46
C ASN A 457 -3.01 -13.43 9.98
N GLY A 458 -2.70 -14.65 9.56
CA GLY A 458 -2.91 -15.16 8.20
C GLY A 458 -3.33 -16.64 8.17
N PRO A 459 -3.00 -17.40 7.12
CA PRO A 459 -3.53 -18.76 6.94
C PRO A 459 -2.84 -19.83 7.80
N ARG A 460 -1.81 -19.49 8.57
CA ARG A 460 -1.01 -20.46 9.33
C ARG A 460 -1.07 -20.20 10.83
N LEU A 461 -1.23 -21.29 11.58
CA LEU A 461 -1.17 -21.32 13.04
C LEU A 461 -0.53 -22.64 13.46
N LYS A 462 0.26 -22.63 14.53
CA LYS A 462 0.81 -23.84 15.13
C LYS A 462 0.51 -23.85 16.62
N LEU A 463 0.01 -24.97 17.12
CA LEU A 463 -0.05 -25.25 18.54
C LEU A 463 1.01 -26.30 18.90
N GLU A 464 1.73 -26.09 20.00
CA GLU A 464 2.69 -27.05 20.54
C GLU A 464 2.33 -27.36 21.98
N PHE A 465 1.87 -28.59 22.21
CA PHE A 465 1.62 -29.11 23.55
C PHE A 465 2.88 -29.78 24.07
N GLN A 466 3.31 -29.39 25.26
CA GLN A 466 4.47 -29.97 25.94
C GLN A 466 4.09 -30.38 27.36
N SER A 467 4.30 -31.66 27.70
CA SER A 467 4.15 -32.17 29.05
C SER A 467 5.50 -32.67 29.59
N PHE A 468 5.75 -32.43 30.88
CA PHE A 468 6.94 -32.86 31.60
C PHE A 468 6.57 -33.82 32.74
N PHE A 469 5.47 -33.53 33.45
CA PHE A 469 5.09 -34.22 34.67
C PHE A 469 3.95 -35.22 34.44
N ALA A 470 3.92 -36.28 35.25
CA ALA A 470 2.81 -37.22 35.25
C ALA A 470 1.74 -36.75 36.23
N SER A 471 0.53 -36.48 35.72
CA SER A 471 -0.63 -36.13 36.54
C SER A 471 -1.73 -37.17 36.35
N ARG A 472 -2.35 -37.59 37.46
CA ARG A 472 -3.48 -38.53 37.43
C ARG A 472 -4.83 -37.84 37.24
N TYR A 473 -4.86 -36.51 37.32
CA TYR A 473 -6.09 -35.73 37.31
C TYR A 473 -6.16 -34.76 36.11
N SER A 474 -5.03 -34.48 35.46
CA SER A 474 -4.96 -33.51 34.36
C SER A 474 -5.46 -34.12 33.06
N ARG A 475 -6.72 -33.83 32.71
CA ARG A 475 -7.42 -34.44 31.57
C ARG A 475 -6.91 -33.97 30.21
N GLY A 476 -6.18 -32.86 30.16
CA GLY A 476 -5.67 -32.28 28.93
C GLY A 476 -6.60 -31.21 28.35
N PHE A 477 -6.68 -31.11 27.03
CA PHE A 477 -7.49 -30.08 26.37
C PHE A 477 -8.32 -30.65 25.22
N LYS A 478 -9.44 -29.97 24.95
CA LYS A 478 -10.27 -30.13 23.76
C LYS A 478 -10.55 -28.75 23.17
N ALA A 479 -10.22 -28.58 21.89
CA ALA A 479 -10.45 -27.33 21.18
C ALA A 479 -11.02 -27.59 19.78
N THR A 480 -11.87 -26.70 19.31
CA THR A 480 -12.34 -26.69 17.92
C THR A 480 -11.54 -25.68 17.12
N TYR A 481 -11.13 -26.08 15.92
CA TYR A 481 -10.51 -25.20 14.94
C TYR A 481 -11.49 -24.86 13.82
N SER A 482 -11.32 -23.69 13.22
CA SER A 482 -12.00 -23.31 11.99
C SER A 482 -11.09 -22.43 11.12
N PHE A 483 -11.12 -22.66 9.81
CA PHE A 483 -10.56 -21.78 8.79
C PHE A 483 -11.65 -20.80 8.38
N THR A 484 -11.49 -19.53 8.77
CA THR A 484 -12.50 -18.49 8.58
C THR A 484 -11.94 -17.25 7.90
N GLU A 485 -12.74 -16.61 7.06
CA GLU A 485 -12.40 -15.34 6.42
C GLU A 485 -13.01 -14.14 7.13
N ASN A 486 -13.95 -14.36 8.07
CA ASN A 486 -14.71 -13.30 8.73
C ASN A 486 -14.08 -12.76 10.02
N PHE A 487 -12.81 -13.05 10.30
CA PHE A 487 -12.10 -12.55 11.48
C PHE A 487 -12.79 -12.92 12.82
N GLY A 488 -13.65 -13.95 12.84
CA GLY A 488 -14.45 -14.33 14.00
C GLY A 488 -15.65 -13.40 14.26
N ILE A 489 -15.89 -12.44 13.38
CA ILE A 489 -17.01 -11.49 13.45
C ILE A 489 -18.24 -12.12 12.80
N LYS A 490 -19.30 -12.28 13.59
CA LYS A 490 -20.55 -12.98 13.25
C LYS A 490 -21.72 -12.00 13.05
N THR A 491 -21.48 -10.71 13.23
CA THR A 491 -22.49 -9.65 13.09
C THR A 491 -22.17 -8.77 11.89
N GLY A 492 -23.23 -8.22 11.28
CA GLY A 492 -23.12 -7.47 10.03
C GLY A 492 -22.84 -8.37 8.82
N THR A 493 -22.89 -7.77 7.63
CA THR A 493 -22.63 -8.44 6.37
C THR A 493 -21.18 -8.19 5.96
N GLN A 494 -20.39 -9.25 5.82
CA GLN A 494 -19.00 -9.13 5.38
C GLN A 494 -18.93 -8.73 3.90
N LEU A 495 -18.07 -7.77 3.56
CA LEU A 495 -17.78 -7.39 2.18
C LEU A 495 -16.56 -8.15 1.65
N SER A 496 -16.74 -8.97 0.62
CA SER A 496 -15.69 -9.79 0.01
C SER A 496 -14.57 -8.99 -0.67
N ASP A 497 -14.88 -7.77 -1.11
CA ASP A 497 -13.95 -6.89 -1.82
C ASP A 497 -12.85 -6.33 -0.89
N TYR A 498 -13.05 -6.45 0.42
CA TYR A 498 -12.19 -5.90 1.46
C TYR A 498 -11.55 -7.05 2.24
N PRO A 499 -10.33 -6.88 2.78
CA PRO A 499 -9.74 -7.87 3.68
C PRO A 499 -10.61 -8.10 4.92
N CYS A 500 -10.96 -7.03 5.65
CA CYS A 500 -11.85 -7.07 6.81
C CYS A 500 -12.80 -5.88 6.74
N ALA A 501 -14.04 -6.11 6.31
CA ALA A 501 -15.06 -5.07 6.36
C ALA A 501 -16.46 -5.64 6.55
N PHE A 502 -17.25 -4.94 7.38
CA PHE A 502 -18.61 -5.35 7.76
C PHE A 502 -19.58 -4.19 7.60
N VAL A 503 -20.73 -4.46 6.99
CA VAL A 503 -21.81 -3.50 6.78
C VAL A 503 -22.95 -3.78 7.76
N PHE A 504 -23.48 -2.71 8.34
CA PHE A 504 -24.65 -2.70 9.21
C PHE A 504 -25.66 -1.73 8.64
N ASN A 505 -26.83 -2.24 8.25
CA ASN A 505 -27.88 -1.45 7.62
C ASN A 505 -29.08 -1.30 8.58
N SER A 506 -29.55 -0.07 8.74
CA SER A 506 -30.73 0.26 9.55
C SER A 506 -32.02 -0.42 9.05
N ASN A 507 -32.07 -0.79 7.78
CA ASN A 507 -33.19 -1.55 7.21
C ASN A 507 -33.22 -3.02 7.65
N GLU A 508 -32.07 -3.57 8.05
CA GLU A 508 -31.95 -4.96 8.53
C GLU A 508 -32.09 -5.02 10.05
N SER A 509 -31.36 -4.16 10.76
CA SER A 509 -31.46 -4.05 12.21
C SER A 509 -31.24 -2.62 12.70
N LYS A 510 -32.10 -2.16 13.61
CA LYS A 510 -32.00 -0.84 14.24
C LYS A 510 -30.93 -0.75 15.33
N ASN A 511 -30.56 -1.89 15.92
CA ASN A 511 -29.52 -1.96 16.94
C ASN A 511 -28.82 -3.32 16.90
N GLY A 512 -27.68 -3.42 17.56
CA GLY A 512 -26.96 -4.69 17.67
C GLY A 512 -25.58 -4.50 18.27
N PHE A 513 -24.75 -5.54 18.10
CA PHE A 513 -23.39 -5.58 18.61
C PHE A 513 -22.39 -5.66 17.46
N PHE A 514 -21.23 -5.08 17.65
CA PHE A 514 -20.05 -5.28 16.82
C PHE A 514 -18.82 -5.29 17.71
N TYR A 515 -17.78 -5.97 17.25
CA TYR A 515 -16.61 -6.24 18.07
C TYR A 515 -15.37 -6.36 17.21
N SER A 516 -14.21 -6.19 17.84
CA SER A 516 -12.92 -6.35 17.18
C SER A 516 -12.73 -7.79 16.69
N PRO A 517 -11.86 -8.02 15.69
CA PRO A 517 -11.44 -9.35 15.30
C PRO A 517 -11.12 -10.25 16.49
N ASN A 518 -11.55 -11.51 16.44
CA ASN A 518 -11.32 -12.55 17.45
C ASN A 518 -11.82 -12.27 18.89
N TYR A 519 -12.57 -11.20 19.15
CA TYR A 519 -13.11 -10.92 20.48
C TYR A 519 -13.93 -12.12 21.03
N PRO A 520 -13.76 -12.53 22.31
CA PRO A 520 -13.03 -11.88 23.41
C PRO A 520 -11.54 -12.24 23.54
N GLY A 521 -10.99 -12.94 22.55
CA GLY A 521 -9.55 -13.21 22.44
C GLY A 521 -8.75 -12.01 21.97
N LEU A 522 -7.42 -12.18 21.92
CA LEU A 522 -6.53 -11.15 21.39
C LEU A 522 -6.83 -10.94 19.91
N TYR A 523 -6.91 -9.68 19.47
CA TYR A 523 -7.07 -9.40 18.06
C TYR A 523 -5.78 -9.75 17.30
N PRO A 524 -5.85 -10.14 16.02
CA PRO A 524 -4.67 -10.39 15.22
C PRO A 524 -3.88 -9.09 14.95
N ARG A 525 -2.56 -9.21 14.88
CA ARG A 525 -1.63 -8.14 14.50
C ARG A 525 -1.74 -7.83 13.00
N ASP A 526 -1.22 -6.68 12.60
CA ASP A 526 -1.26 -6.16 11.22
C ASP A 526 -2.64 -6.24 10.57
N THR A 527 -3.68 -5.94 11.35
CA THR A 527 -5.07 -6.08 10.94
C THR A 527 -5.74 -4.71 10.90
N GLU A 528 -6.27 -4.37 9.72
CA GLU A 528 -7.13 -3.21 9.54
C GLU A 528 -8.55 -3.70 9.22
N CYS A 529 -9.51 -3.35 10.07
CA CYS A 529 -10.91 -3.74 9.91
C CYS A 529 -11.85 -2.53 9.90
N HIS A 530 -12.78 -2.52 8.95
CA HIS A 530 -13.75 -1.44 8.77
C HIS A 530 -15.18 -1.89 9.09
N TYR A 531 -15.92 -1.03 9.79
CA TYR A 531 -17.33 -1.24 10.10
C TYR A 531 -18.11 -0.05 9.53
N PHE A 532 -19.02 -0.33 8.60
CA PHE A 532 -19.81 0.67 7.90
C PHE A 532 -21.26 0.63 8.35
N PHE A 533 -21.71 1.72 8.97
CA PHE A 533 -23.08 1.87 9.45
C PHE A 533 -23.85 2.76 8.48
N HIS A 534 -24.94 2.21 7.93
CA HIS A 534 -25.81 2.89 6.97
C HIS A 534 -27.21 3.08 7.57
N GLY A 535 -27.46 4.27 8.07
CA GLY A 535 -28.76 4.76 8.52
C GLY A 535 -29.61 5.31 7.37
N ASN A 536 -30.90 5.48 7.65
CA ASN A 536 -31.86 6.14 6.77
C ASN A 536 -31.73 7.67 6.82
N ILE A 537 -32.49 8.37 5.96
CA ILE A 537 -32.32 9.81 5.65
C ILE A 537 -32.40 10.76 6.87
N LYS A 538 -32.98 10.31 8.00
CA LYS A 538 -33.11 11.09 9.23
C LYS A 538 -32.45 10.43 10.46
N GLU A 539 -31.65 9.40 10.25
CA GLU A 539 -31.04 8.68 11.35
C GLU A 539 -29.60 9.11 11.59
N LYS A 540 -29.18 9.00 12.84
CA LYS A 540 -27.79 9.05 13.28
C LYS A 540 -27.41 7.73 13.91
N VAL A 541 -26.12 7.45 13.92
CA VAL A 541 -25.53 6.23 14.48
C VAL A 541 -24.97 6.59 15.84
N HIS A 542 -25.51 5.95 16.87
CA HIS A 542 -25.00 6.02 18.24
C HIS A 542 -24.24 4.72 18.53
N LEU A 543 -22.97 4.84 18.90
CA LEU A 543 -22.12 3.72 19.29
C LEU A 543 -21.80 3.81 20.77
N HIS A 544 -21.97 2.71 21.49
CA HIS A 544 -21.61 2.59 22.90
C HIS A 544 -20.60 1.45 23.07
N PHE A 545 -19.39 1.79 23.50
CA PHE A 545 -18.31 0.83 23.75
C PHE A 545 -18.40 0.34 25.18
N ASN A 546 -18.84 -0.90 25.37
CA ASN A 546 -19.01 -1.52 26.69
C ASN A 546 -17.67 -2.04 27.24
N TYR A 547 -16.75 -2.39 26.34
CA TYR A 547 -15.42 -2.88 26.66
C TYR A 547 -14.43 -2.37 25.62
N PHE A 548 -13.28 -1.85 26.07
CA PHE A 548 -12.26 -1.28 25.20
C PHE A 548 -10.86 -1.50 25.78
N ASP A 549 -10.08 -2.32 25.09
CA ASP A 549 -8.70 -2.68 25.40
C ASP A 549 -7.93 -2.84 24.08
N VAL A 550 -7.49 -1.71 23.54
CA VAL A 550 -6.69 -1.65 22.31
C VAL A 550 -5.30 -1.19 22.68
N GLU A 551 -4.27 -1.87 22.22
CA GLU A 551 -2.89 -1.53 22.56
C GLU A 551 -2.55 -0.09 22.14
N GLY A 552 -1.78 0.61 22.97
CA GLY A 552 -1.30 1.93 22.59
C GLY A 552 -1.17 2.91 23.75
N VAL A 553 -0.53 4.02 23.43
CA VAL A 553 -0.29 5.14 24.34
C VAL A 553 -0.93 6.39 23.76
N LEU A 554 -1.68 7.12 24.60
CA LEU A 554 -2.27 8.39 24.20
C LEU A 554 -1.19 9.46 24.02
N PRO A 555 -1.25 10.27 22.94
CA PRO A 555 -2.20 10.24 21.83
C PRO A 555 -1.90 9.13 20.82
N CYS A 556 -2.94 8.39 20.40
CA CYS A 556 -2.86 7.19 19.56
C CYS A 556 -2.56 7.52 18.09
N GLU A 557 -1.35 7.99 17.83
CA GLU A 557 -0.92 8.50 16.53
C GLU A 557 0.12 7.58 15.88
N ALA A 558 0.46 7.87 14.61
CA ALA A 558 1.48 7.10 13.90
C ALA A 558 2.86 7.16 14.60
N ILE A 559 3.15 8.26 15.30
CA ILE A 559 4.42 8.48 16.02
C ILE A 559 4.51 7.57 17.26
N SER A 560 3.38 7.33 17.94
CA SER A 560 3.35 6.44 19.11
C SER A 560 3.33 4.96 18.72
N ALA A 561 3.29 4.67 17.41
CA ALA A 561 3.16 3.34 16.85
C ALA A 561 2.02 2.52 17.48
N SER A 562 0.98 3.19 17.99
CA SER A 562 -0.11 2.57 18.73
C SER A 562 -1.15 1.97 17.81
N ASP A 563 -1.79 0.89 18.25
CA ASP A 563 -3.05 0.46 17.67
C ASP A 563 -4.13 1.50 17.94
N TYR A 564 -5.16 1.54 17.11
CA TYR A 564 -6.21 2.52 17.31
C TYR A 564 -7.56 2.13 16.73
N VAL A 565 -8.60 2.74 17.30
CA VAL A 565 -9.93 2.85 16.70
C VAL A 565 -10.17 4.31 16.31
N GLU A 566 -10.56 4.54 15.06
CA GLU A 566 -10.93 5.84 14.53
C GLU A 566 -12.36 5.86 13.96
N PHE A 567 -12.96 7.05 13.93
CA PHE A 567 -14.35 7.26 13.58
C PHE A 567 -14.47 8.31 12.46
N SER A 568 -15.43 8.12 11.53
CA SER A 568 -15.62 9.04 10.41
C SER A 568 -17.07 9.12 9.92
N ASN A 569 -17.54 10.34 9.65
CA ASN A 569 -18.82 10.56 8.93
C ASN A 569 -18.69 10.42 7.40
N PHE A 570 -17.50 10.08 6.89
CA PHE A 570 -17.18 9.99 5.48
C PHE A 570 -16.52 8.65 5.15
N MET A 571 -16.51 8.29 3.88
CA MET A 571 -15.79 7.11 3.41
C MET A 571 -14.27 7.24 3.59
N THR A 572 -13.77 8.48 3.63
CA THR A 572 -12.38 8.85 3.92
C THR A 572 -12.19 9.16 5.41
N ARG A 573 -10.96 9.51 5.81
CA ARG A 573 -10.68 9.95 7.19
C ARG A 573 -11.39 11.27 7.50
N ASP A 574 -12.06 11.33 8.65
CA ASP A 574 -12.61 12.54 9.26
C ASP A 574 -11.67 12.98 10.38
N ARG A 575 -11.18 14.22 10.35
CA ARG A 575 -10.29 14.75 11.40
C ARG A 575 -11.05 15.26 12.62
N LYS A 576 -12.39 15.22 12.61
CA LYS A 576 -13.24 15.67 13.72
C LYS A 576 -13.08 14.78 14.96
N TYR A 577 -12.96 13.47 14.79
CA TYR A 577 -12.85 12.52 15.89
C TYR A 577 -11.39 12.18 16.17
N SER A 578 -11.04 12.14 17.46
CA SER A 578 -9.75 11.63 17.91
C SER A 578 -9.66 10.12 17.75
N ARG A 579 -8.42 9.61 17.68
CA ARG A 579 -8.14 8.18 17.76
C ARG A 579 -8.18 7.69 19.20
N HIS A 580 -8.64 6.46 19.40
CA HIS A 580 -8.77 5.82 20.71
C HIS A 580 -7.89 4.57 20.78
N CYS A 581 -7.16 4.42 21.88
CA CYS A 581 -6.30 3.30 22.24
C CYS A 581 -6.11 3.29 23.76
N GLY A 582 -5.38 2.31 24.25
CA GLY A 582 -5.26 1.96 25.66
C GLY A 582 -6.51 1.25 26.19
N GLN A 583 -6.46 0.92 27.48
CA GLN A 583 -7.59 0.37 28.21
C GLN A 583 -8.48 1.51 28.70
N LEU A 584 -9.64 1.69 28.06
CA LEU A 584 -10.58 2.77 28.37
C LEU A 584 -11.79 2.23 29.13
N LYS A 585 -12.36 3.07 30.00
CA LYS A 585 -13.72 2.82 30.54
C LYS A 585 -14.74 2.96 29.42
N GLU A 586 -15.97 2.52 29.67
CA GLU A 586 -17.07 2.66 28.72
C GLU A 586 -17.24 4.11 28.22
N PHE A 587 -17.56 4.27 26.93
CA PHE A 587 -17.76 5.57 26.31
C PHE A 587 -18.72 5.51 25.12
N ASN A 588 -19.22 6.68 24.71
CA ASN A 588 -20.18 6.83 23.61
C ASN A 588 -19.61 7.70 22.50
N ILE A 589 -19.94 7.38 21.25
CA ILE A 589 -19.61 8.16 20.06
C ILE A 589 -20.84 8.26 19.16
N GLU A 590 -21.15 9.47 18.70
CA GLU A 590 -22.29 9.72 17.81
C GLU A 590 -21.84 10.27 16.46
N SER A 591 -22.51 9.82 15.40
CA SER A 591 -22.35 10.35 14.06
C SER A 591 -23.14 11.66 13.88
N ASP A 592 -22.66 12.50 12.97
CA ASP A 592 -23.40 13.71 12.55
C ASP A 592 -24.45 13.42 11.49
N ARG A 593 -24.30 12.28 10.80
CA ARG A 593 -25.05 11.92 9.60
C ARG A 593 -25.48 10.46 9.64
N LYS A 594 -26.31 10.07 8.68
CA LYS A 594 -26.76 8.70 8.48
C LYS A 594 -25.66 7.66 8.25
N PHE A 595 -24.49 8.09 7.79
CA PHE A 595 -23.36 7.19 7.56
C PHE A 595 -22.32 7.36 8.66
N PHE A 596 -21.80 6.24 9.14
CA PHE A 596 -20.69 6.25 10.07
C PHE A 596 -19.74 5.10 9.81
N ARG A 597 -18.43 5.38 9.84
CA ARG A 597 -17.37 4.40 9.65
C ARG A 597 -16.54 4.31 10.93
N VAL A 598 -16.37 3.09 11.43
CA VAL A 598 -15.38 2.76 12.44
C VAL A 598 -14.23 2.04 11.76
N THR A 599 -12.99 2.40 12.07
CA THR A 599 -11.80 1.70 11.56
C THR A 599 -10.94 1.31 12.74
N PHE A 600 -10.73 0.00 12.89
CA PHE A 600 -9.78 -0.59 13.82
C PHE A 600 -8.49 -0.91 13.06
N ARG A 601 -7.34 -0.55 13.63
CA ARG A 601 -6.02 -0.86 13.07
C ARG A 601 -5.07 -1.32 14.15
N SER A 602 -4.44 -2.48 13.92
CA SER A 602 -3.32 -3.00 14.72
C SER A 602 -1.98 -2.94 13.98
N ASN A 603 -0.89 -2.91 14.74
CA ASN A 603 0.50 -2.97 14.31
C ASN A 603 1.05 -4.42 14.40
N ASP A 604 2.36 -4.59 14.19
CA ASP A 604 3.11 -5.84 14.18
C ASP A 604 3.67 -6.26 15.55
N ARG A 605 3.53 -5.43 16.59
CA ARG A 605 4.27 -5.56 17.85
C ARG A 605 3.49 -6.19 18.98
N LEU A 606 2.40 -5.55 19.37
CA LEU A 606 1.66 -5.87 20.58
C LEU A 606 0.18 -5.95 20.24
N ASP A 607 -0.57 -6.66 21.07
CA ASP A 607 -1.98 -6.89 20.89
C ASP A 607 -2.71 -6.74 22.22
N GLY A 608 -4.02 -6.59 22.11
CA GLY A 608 -4.94 -6.44 23.23
C GLY A 608 -6.17 -7.29 23.01
N THR A 609 -7.07 -7.32 23.97
CA THR A 609 -8.30 -8.10 23.85
C THR A 609 -9.35 -7.43 22.97
N GLY A 610 -9.12 -6.17 22.58
CA GLY A 610 -9.90 -5.42 21.61
C GLY A 610 -11.13 -4.77 22.23
N PHE A 611 -12.24 -4.75 21.50
CA PHE A 611 -13.44 -4.04 21.92
C PHE A 611 -14.72 -4.82 21.66
N ASN A 612 -15.72 -4.52 22.50
CA ASN A 612 -17.11 -4.94 22.31
C ASN A 612 -18.00 -3.71 22.47
N ALA A 613 -18.79 -3.44 21.45
CA ALA A 613 -19.60 -2.25 21.35
C ALA A 613 -21.00 -2.57 20.81
N THR A 614 -21.94 -1.72 21.18
CA THR A 614 -23.29 -1.70 20.65
C THR A 614 -23.47 -0.54 19.68
N TYR A 615 -24.31 -0.74 18.68
CA TYR A 615 -24.75 0.32 17.78
C TYR A 615 -26.26 0.47 17.85
N GLN A 616 -26.73 1.69 17.64
CA GLN A 616 -28.14 2.02 17.49
C GLN A 616 -28.32 3.10 16.43
N PHE A 617 -29.29 2.91 15.54
CA PHE A 617 -29.77 3.93 14.62
C PHE A 617 -30.89 4.72 15.31
N LEU A 618 -30.66 6.01 15.53
CA LEU A 618 -31.57 6.92 16.22
C LEU A 618 -32.12 7.96 15.25
N ASP A 619 -33.43 8.17 15.25
CA ASP A 619 -34.04 9.28 14.50
C ASP A 619 -33.65 10.64 15.09
N GLU A 620 -33.34 11.60 14.22
CA GLU A 620 -33.03 12.96 14.61
C GLU A 620 -34.31 13.64 15.13
N VAL A 621 -34.39 13.85 16.45
CA VAL A 621 -35.51 14.57 17.08
C VAL A 621 -35.38 16.06 16.75
N GLU A 622 -36.29 16.58 15.92
CA GLU A 622 -36.42 18.01 15.65
C GLU A 622 -36.81 18.75 16.94
N THR A 623 -35.85 19.39 17.61
CA THR A 623 -36.13 20.29 18.74
C THR A 623 -36.66 21.61 18.21
N TYR A 624 -37.98 21.71 18.07
CA TYR A 624 -38.68 22.98 17.85
C TYR A 624 -38.54 23.86 19.09
N THR A 625 -37.53 24.72 19.12
CA THR A 625 -37.53 25.86 20.05
C THR A 625 -38.49 26.92 19.50
N ALA A 626 -39.71 26.94 20.04
CA ALA A 626 -40.67 28.01 19.84
C ALA A 626 -40.06 29.33 20.31
N LYS A 627 -39.67 30.20 19.38
CA LYS A 627 -39.42 31.61 19.68
C LYS A 627 -40.77 32.30 19.78
N THR A 628 -41.10 32.77 20.98
CA THR A 628 -42.23 33.66 21.25
C THR A 628 -42.01 35.00 20.55
N ASP A 629 -42.92 35.34 19.64
CA ASP A 629 -43.05 36.65 19.02
C ASP A 629 -43.32 37.71 20.09
N LYS A 630 -42.51 38.78 20.08
CA LYS A 630 -42.93 40.09 20.59
C LYS A 630 -43.18 40.99 19.39
N THR A 631 -44.45 41.15 19.08
CA THR A 631 -45.00 42.23 18.29
C THR A 631 -44.74 43.57 18.99
N ASN A 632 -44.17 44.53 18.28
CA ASN A 632 -44.59 45.93 18.39
C ASN A 632 -44.37 46.64 17.06
N SER A 633 -45.50 47.10 16.54
CA SER A 633 -45.79 47.77 15.29
C SER A 633 -45.19 49.17 15.17
N SER A 634 -44.78 49.57 13.95
CA SER A 634 -45.32 50.78 13.30
C SER A 634 -45.08 50.80 11.78
N CYS A 635 -46.09 51.36 11.08
CA CYS A 635 -46.39 51.42 9.65
C CYS A 635 -45.35 52.10 8.73
N ALA A 636 -45.29 51.67 7.46
CA ALA A 636 -45.90 52.43 6.34
C ALA A 636 -45.84 51.66 5.00
N ILE A 637 -46.79 52.02 4.12
CA ILE A 637 -47.33 51.29 2.98
C ILE A 637 -46.59 51.58 1.66
N VAL A 638 -46.63 50.57 0.79
CA VAL A 638 -46.16 50.43 -0.60
C VAL A 638 -46.74 51.52 -1.54
N PRO A 639 -46.10 51.81 -2.69
CA PRO A 639 -46.69 51.27 -3.92
C PRO A 639 -45.66 50.69 -4.90
N SER A 640 -46.07 49.63 -5.56
CA SER A 640 -45.54 49.15 -6.83
C SER A 640 -46.06 50.03 -7.97
N LEU A 641 -45.30 50.21 -9.07
CA LEU A 641 -45.60 49.65 -10.40
C LEU A 641 -44.76 50.28 -11.55
N LYS A 642 -44.37 49.38 -12.47
CA LYS A 642 -44.25 49.49 -13.94
C LYS A 642 -43.04 50.15 -14.64
N ILE A 643 -42.57 49.36 -15.61
CA ILE A 643 -41.54 49.57 -16.62
C ILE A 643 -42.09 50.42 -17.78
N ASN A 644 -41.25 51.25 -18.40
CA ASN A 644 -41.21 51.49 -19.85
C ASN A 644 -39.84 52.01 -20.32
N VAL A 645 -39.41 51.54 -21.48
CA VAL A 645 -38.09 51.71 -22.13
C VAL A 645 -38.11 52.91 -23.09
N ILE A 646 -37.04 53.73 -23.11
CA ILE A 646 -36.64 54.54 -24.28
C ILE A 646 -35.10 54.56 -24.43
N SER A 647 -34.68 54.66 -25.69
CA SER A 647 -33.48 54.21 -26.39
C SER A 647 -32.19 55.07 -26.37
N LYS A 648 -31.13 54.44 -26.92
CA LYS A 648 -29.94 54.94 -27.66
C LYS A 648 -28.68 55.27 -26.85
N GLY A 649 -27.60 54.53 -27.14
CA GLY A 649 -26.22 55.03 -27.00
C GLY A 649 -25.21 54.02 -26.44
N GLN A 650 -24.20 53.73 -27.24
CA GLN A 650 -23.07 52.81 -27.08
C GLN A 650 -22.15 53.03 -25.85
N TRP A 651 -21.68 51.89 -25.30
CA TRP A 651 -20.46 51.59 -24.49
C TRP A 651 -20.15 52.39 -23.20
N ALA A 652 -19.90 51.63 -22.13
CA ALA A 652 -19.30 52.07 -20.87
C ALA A 652 -17.89 51.51 -20.71
N ALA A 653 -16.96 52.33 -20.21
CA ALA A 653 -15.66 51.94 -19.72
C ALA A 653 -15.40 52.64 -18.39
N VAL A 654 -15.17 51.89 -17.29
CA VAL A 654 -14.48 52.40 -16.10
C VAL A 654 -13.70 51.27 -15.41
N VAL A 655 -12.45 51.60 -15.11
CA VAL A 655 -11.36 50.83 -14.51
C VAL A 655 -11.50 50.73 -12.99
N PHE A 656 -11.09 49.61 -12.37
CA PHE A 656 -10.80 49.54 -10.93
C PHE A 656 -9.34 49.13 -10.67
N LYS A 657 -8.76 49.83 -9.68
CA LYS A 657 -7.39 49.77 -9.18
C LYS A 657 -7.41 48.94 -7.89
N VAL A 658 -6.52 47.96 -7.72
CA VAL A 658 -6.36 47.22 -6.46
C VAL A 658 -4.98 47.52 -5.88
N ALA A 659 -4.96 47.93 -4.62
CA ALA A 659 -3.78 48.20 -3.81
C ALA A 659 -3.30 46.92 -3.10
N LEU A 660 -1.98 46.80 -2.92
CA LEU A 660 -1.35 45.85 -2.00
C LEU A 660 -1.22 46.51 -0.62
N LEU A 661 -1.45 45.74 0.45
CA LEU A 661 -1.09 46.08 1.82
C LEU A 661 -0.17 44.97 2.38
N SER A 662 0.88 45.41 3.08
CA SER A 662 1.87 44.61 3.81
C SER A 662 1.49 44.39 5.28
N CYS A 663 2.14 43.40 5.91
CA CYS A 663 2.04 42.99 7.33
C CYS A 663 2.31 44.11 8.35
N GLU A 664 1.62 44.11 9.51
CA GLU A 664 2.10 43.66 10.85
C GLU A 664 1.10 43.96 12.00
N GLU A 665 1.16 43.10 13.06
CA GLU A 665 0.81 43.26 14.50
C GLU A 665 -0.65 43.40 15.03
N LEU A 666 -1.14 42.38 15.79
CA LEU A 666 -1.39 42.40 17.26
C LEU A 666 -2.23 41.20 17.78
N GLU A 667 -1.88 40.73 18.98
CA GLU A 667 -2.49 39.63 19.77
C GLU A 667 -3.91 39.92 20.31
N GLY A 668 -4.64 38.85 20.70
CA GLY A 668 -5.37 38.85 21.99
C GLY A 668 -6.91 38.76 22.03
N MET A 669 -7.41 37.54 22.24
CA MET A 669 -8.54 37.09 23.11
C MET A 669 -10.00 37.64 23.04
N TYR A 670 -10.91 36.66 23.20
CA TYR A 670 -12.33 36.66 23.68
C TYR A 670 -13.50 36.91 22.70
N GLY A 671 -14.29 35.84 22.49
CA GLY A 671 -15.69 35.83 22.96
C GLY A 671 -16.86 36.00 21.95
N LEU A 672 -17.52 34.88 21.64
CA LEU A 672 -18.98 34.69 21.45
C LEU A 672 -19.76 35.52 20.40
N SER A 673 -20.34 34.83 19.41
CA SER A 673 -21.80 34.55 19.30
C SER A 673 -22.30 34.43 17.85
N LYS A 674 -23.06 33.36 17.59
CA LYS A 674 -23.71 32.97 16.34
C LYS A 674 -24.96 33.82 16.02
N ARG A 675 -25.25 34.04 14.73
CA ARG A 675 -26.50 33.61 14.03
C ARG A 675 -26.49 34.02 12.54
N GLY A 676 -26.82 33.06 11.65
CA GLY A 676 -26.93 33.20 10.17
C GLY A 676 -28.23 33.90 9.70
N PRO A 677 -28.74 33.72 8.45
CA PRO A 677 -28.57 32.57 7.55
C PRO A 677 -28.29 32.85 6.05
N ALA A 678 -27.78 31.78 5.40
CA ALA A 678 -27.86 31.30 4.01
C ALA A 678 -28.16 32.23 2.82
N ILE A 679 -27.38 32.09 1.73
CA ILE A 679 -27.81 31.50 0.44
C ILE A 679 -26.58 31.14 -0.42
N ASN A 680 -26.69 30.01 -1.12
CA ASN A 680 -25.85 29.40 -2.15
C ASN A 680 -24.97 30.34 -2.99
N GLN A 681 -23.67 30.06 -3.09
CA GLN A 681 -22.97 29.75 -4.35
C GLN A 681 -21.46 29.51 -4.14
N SER A 682 -20.99 28.39 -4.71
CA SER A 682 -19.72 28.20 -5.43
C SER A 682 -18.45 28.95 -5.01
N ASN A 683 -17.45 28.20 -4.56
CA ASN A 683 -16.03 28.38 -4.92
C ASN A 683 -15.50 26.95 -5.19
N LEU A 684 -15.38 26.46 -6.43
CA LEU A 684 -14.37 26.83 -7.44
C LEU A 684 -12.97 26.88 -6.82
N SER A 685 -12.36 25.71 -6.65
CA SER A 685 -10.90 25.59 -6.73
C SER A 685 -10.50 25.41 -8.18
N ILE A 686 -9.47 26.17 -8.53
CA ILE A 686 -8.81 26.30 -9.82
C ILE A 686 -8.30 24.94 -10.28
N GLU A 687 -9.07 24.23 -11.12
CA GLU A 687 -8.57 23.20 -12.05
C GLU A 687 -9.61 22.68 -13.08
N ASP A 688 -10.71 23.42 -13.33
CA ASP A 688 -11.68 23.10 -14.40
C ASP A 688 -11.65 24.13 -15.56
N MET A 689 -10.48 24.68 -15.86
CA MET A 689 -10.24 25.42 -17.11
C MET A 689 -8.88 25.03 -17.67
N VAL A 690 -8.86 23.99 -18.52
CA VAL A 690 -8.28 23.96 -19.87
C VAL A 690 -8.27 22.50 -20.33
N ALA A 691 -9.42 22.03 -20.82
CA ALA A 691 -9.47 20.97 -21.82
C ALA A 691 -10.77 21.10 -22.62
N SER A 692 -10.61 21.23 -23.94
CA SER A 692 -11.62 20.89 -24.95
C SER A 692 -12.75 21.89 -25.22
N ILE A 693 -12.48 22.94 -26.01
CA ILE A 693 -13.36 23.32 -27.13
C ILE A 693 -12.49 23.80 -28.31
N ILE A 694 -12.18 22.90 -29.25
CA ILE A 694 -12.20 23.22 -30.68
C ILE A 694 -13.28 22.31 -31.27
N SER A 695 -14.47 22.86 -31.47
CA SER A 695 -15.36 22.38 -32.51
C SER A 695 -16.33 23.50 -32.89
N LEU A 696 -16.19 23.93 -34.14
CA LEU A 696 -17.21 24.54 -34.99
C LEU A 696 -17.74 25.92 -34.57
N ARG A 697 -16.95 26.92 -34.99
CA ARG A 697 -17.48 28.09 -35.69
C ARG A 697 -18.22 27.58 -36.93
N ASP A 698 -19.54 27.73 -36.94
CA ASP A 698 -20.29 28.09 -38.13
C ASP A 698 -21.68 28.58 -37.74
N LEU A 699 -22.16 29.56 -38.51
CA LEU A 699 -23.55 30.05 -38.58
C LEU A 699 -24.03 30.92 -37.41
N LEU A 700 -23.82 32.23 -37.52
CA LEU A 700 -24.77 33.15 -38.20
C LEU A 700 -24.51 34.62 -37.80
N THR A 701 -24.18 35.41 -38.83
CA THR A 701 -24.75 36.74 -39.18
C THR A 701 -24.63 37.88 -38.17
N SER A 702 -24.22 39.09 -38.51
CA SER A 702 -24.25 39.83 -39.79
C SER A 702 -23.22 40.96 -39.74
#